data_AF-A0A936B519-F1
#
_entry.id   AF-A0A936B519-F1
#
_cell.length_a   1.000
_cell.length_b   1.000
_cell.length_c   1.000
_cell.angle_alpha   90.00
_cell.angle_beta   90.00
_cell.angle_gamma   90.00
#
_symmetry.space_group_name_H-M   'P 1'
#
loop_
_entity.id
_entity.type
_entity.pdbx_description
1 polymer ?
#
loop_
_entity_poly.entity_id
_entity_poly.type
_entity_poly.pdbx_seq_one_letter_code
_entity_poly.pdbx_strand_id
1 'polypeptide(L)'
;MKSLLKWLGRILLGLLLLLVLLFVTAGFLPQPADPVIDMATHGAGSSTILPSYTGLQRAFPASNEPAENPSTPAKVELGRLLFFDPLLSSNDELACASCHQPDLGFSDGRATPLGLDGQPLERNAPTLWNVAYVQNLFWDGRETSLESQVNTPLTHPNEMGVADPAALQAELRAIPEYITLFDEAFGGGEAAVTPTNMAYALSAFQRTLLTDNSPFDRYAAGEFEALTSQQRRGLTLFRSGATRCFECHGAPTFASDTFRVVGLPSDDLGRAGVVDDGQQGAFKVPTLRNIALSAPYMHDGSKATLAEVIDFYADGGGRIHGQENIDAFVQGFEMTDQEREDLVAFLHALTDESNLPAIPASVPSGLPVPITAQDNPGRLLAATYNAGGEAAVNEDRPAEEITVQAGESIQAAVDRAQPGDTILIPYGVYNERVVIDISDLTVHGIPNSAGEYPILDGENNFPEAIIASGNNFTVGYLHVRNYTDNGILVEGVTNVHYHDIFAEKTGAYGIYPVQSTNVLIERIEVTGADDAGIYAGQCEAVIVRDSVAYGNVIGIELENTLGGEIYNNHTYGNTTGIFVVILPQLSSKISRNTLVYNNIADDNNLENFGRAGTTVSLLPPGVGILLLGTDQSEVYDNTMRGNKSTGVAVFSLTSTGQFDVNELDIGSLPEGNWVHNNSYENNGYDPDQFIKDLGIPVGDVLWDGTGSGNRFDESAATTFPPLLPSNNWPAFAQRAYGNILGWLLSLVG
;
A
#
# COMPACT_ATOMS: atom_id res chain seq x y z
N MET A 1 -62.45 13.65 -40.31
CA MET A 1 -61.12 14.25 -40.56
C MET A 1 -60.78 15.46 -39.67
N LYS A 2 -61.47 16.61 -39.75
CA LYS A 2 -61.10 17.82 -38.98
C LYS A 2 -61.09 17.65 -37.44
N SER A 3 -61.98 16.83 -36.89
CA SER A 3 -62.02 16.51 -35.45
C SER A 3 -60.84 15.63 -35.00
N LEU A 4 -60.50 14.61 -35.81
CA LEU A 4 -59.37 13.71 -35.58
C LEU A 4 -58.03 14.45 -35.61
N LEU A 5 -57.83 15.35 -36.58
CA LEU A 5 -56.63 16.20 -36.69
C LEU A 5 -56.45 17.13 -35.49
N LYS A 6 -57.54 17.70 -34.95
CA LYS A 6 -57.48 18.52 -33.73
C LYS A 6 -57.17 17.69 -32.48
N TRP A 7 -57.68 16.46 -32.42
CA TRP A 7 -57.42 15.54 -31.32
C TRP A 7 -55.97 15.04 -31.33
N LEU A 8 -55.45 14.63 -32.49
CA LEU A 8 -54.03 14.31 -32.71
C LEU A 8 -53.12 15.51 -32.38
N GLY A 9 -53.48 16.72 -32.81
CA GLY A 9 -52.74 17.93 -32.48
C GLY A 9 -52.67 18.22 -30.98
N ARG A 10 -53.74 17.94 -30.22
CA ARG A 10 -53.75 18.08 -28.75
C ARG A 10 -52.90 17.02 -28.06
N ILE A 11 -52.89 15.79 -28.56
CA ILE A 11 -52.04 14.72 -28.04
C ILE A 11 -50.56 15.04 -28.28
N LEU A 12 -50.20 15.44 -29.51
CA LEU A 12 -48.84 15.83 -29.84
C LEU A 12 -48.37 17.03 -29.01
N LEU A 13 -49.23 18.03 -28.79
CA LEU A 13 -48.93 19.15 -27.91
C LEU A 13 -48.76 18.70 -26.45
N GLY A 14 -49.60 17.79 -25.96
CA GLY A 14 -49.48 17.24 -24.60
C GLY A 14 -48.18 16.45 -24.40
N LEU A 15 -47.81 15.62 -25.38
CA LEU A 15 -46.54 14.88 -25.37
C LEU A 15 -45.34 15.82 -25.43
N LEU A 16 -45.40 16.87 -26.27
CA LEU A 16 -44.35 17.89 -26.34
C LEU A 16 -44.19 18.62 -25.00
N LEU A 17 -45.29 19.03 -24.36
CA LEU A 17 -45.25 19.69 -23.06
C LEU A 17 -44.70 18.75 -21.97
N LEU A 18 -45.05 17.46 -22.02
CA LEU A 18 -44.48 16.46 -21.10
C LEU A 18 -42.97 16.28 -21.33
N LEU A 19 -42.52 16.21 -22.58
CA LEU A 19 -41.09 16.11 -22.91
C LEU A 19 -40.31 17.35 -22.47
N VAL A 20 -40.87 18.54 -22.69
CA VAL A 20 -40.27 19.80 -22.19
C VAL A 20 -40.22 19.80 -20.66
N LEU A 21 -41.30 19.37 -19.99
CA LEU A 21 -41.32 19.27 -18.53
C LEU A 21 -40.26 18.29 -18.03
N LEU A 22 -40.16 17.10 -18.63
CA LEU A 22 -39.17 16.07 -18.30
C LEU A 22 -37.73 16.59 -18.48
N PHE A 23 -37.46 17.26 -19.60
CA PHE A 23 -36.16 17.88 -19.86
C PHE A 23 -35.84 18.97 -18.83
N VAL A 24 -36.82 19.81 -18.50
CA VAL A 24 -36.63 20.87 -17.50
C VAL A 24 -36.39 20.27 -16.12
N THR A 25 -37.16 19.26 -15.71
CA THR A 25 -36.94 18.57 -14.43
C THR A 25 -35.57 17.91 -14.40
N ALA A 26 -35.15 17.25 -15.49
CA ALA A 26 -33.84 16.61 -15.59
C ALA A 26 -32.70 17.63 -15.47
N GLY A 27 -32.83 18.85 -16.02
CA GLY A 27 -31.80 19.88 -15.91
C GLY A 27 -31.62 20.51 -14.53
N PHE A 28 -32.64 20.37 -13.65
CA PHE A 28 -32.59 20.81 -12.26
C PHE A 28 -32.21 19.68 -11.28
N LEU A 29 -32.27 18.41 -11.69
CA LEU A 29 -31.79 17.30 -10.88
C LEU A 29 -30.25 17.30 -10.85
N PRO A 30 -29.64 17.07 -9.67
CA PRO A 30 -28.19 16.84 -9.60
C PRO A 30 -27.85 15.56 -10.36
N GLN A 31 -26.68 15.52 -10.98
CA GLN A 31 -26.13 14.27 -11.52
C GLN A 31 -25.40 13.51 -10.41
N PRO A 32 -25.26 12.17 -10.54
CA PRO A 32 -24.34 11.41 -9.71
C PRO A 32 -22.93 12.00 -9.84
N ALA A 33 -22.30 12.20 -8.68
CA ALA A 33 -20.95 12.71 -8.55
C ALA A 33 -20.32 12.04 -7.33
N ASP A 34 -19.00 11.88 -7.36
CA ASP A 34 -18.30 11.27 -6.25
C ASP A 34 -18.21 12.23 -5.05
N PRO A 35 -18.08 11.71 -3.82
CA PRO A 35 -17.78 12.54 -2.67
C PRO A 35 -16.48 13.32 -2.92
N VAL A 36 -16.45 14.60 -2.55
CA VAL A 36 -15.19 15.36 -2.60
C VAL A 36 -14.24 14.79 -1.56
N ILE A 37 -13.18 14.13 -2.02
CA ILE A 37 -12.11 13.60 -1.17
C ILE A 37 -11.10 14.72 -0.89
N ASP A 38 -10.66 14.81 0.37
CA ASP A 38 -9.61 15.75 0.75
C ASP A 38 -8.25 15.29 0.21
N MET A 39 -7.72 16.08 -0.72
CA MET A 39 -6.42 15.83 -1.37
C MET A 39 -5.25 15.90 -0.38
N ALA A 40 -5.37 16.61 0.75
CA ALA A 40 -4.29 16.68 1.73
C ALA A 40 -4.10 15.36 2.50
N THR A 41 -5.18 14.58 2.65
CA THR A 41 -5.19 13.32 3.42
C THR A 41 -5.19 12.07 2.55
N HIS A 42 -5.63 12.18 1.30
CA HIS A 42 -5.74 11.06 0.35
C HIS A 42 -5.06 11.36 -1.00
N GLY A 43 -4.18 12.37 -1.01
CA GLY A 43 -3.42 12.76 -2.18
C GLY A 43 -2.49 11.66 -2.67
N ALA A 44 -2.08 11.80 -3.91
CA ALA A 44 -1.04 10.99 -4.50
C ALA A 44 0.34 11.61 -4.19
N GLY A 45 1.41 10.83 -4.28
CA GLY A 45 2.79 11.29 -4.10
C GLY A 45 3.48 10.77 -2.84
N SER A 46 4.69 11.25 -2.61
CA SER A 46 5.47 10.90 -1.43
C SER A 46 4.94 11.62 -0.20
N SER A 47 4.69 10.88 0.87
CA SER A 47 4.35 11.43 2.18
C SER A 47 5.57 12.00 2.93
N THR A 48 6.77 11.98 2.34
CA THR A 48 7.95 12.56 2.96
C THR A 48 7.94 14.09 2.88
N ILE A 49 7.44 14.71 3.94
CA ILE A 49 7.31 16.18 4.07
C ILE A 49 8.68 16.85 4.34
N LEU A 50 9.70 16.07 4.71
CA LEU A 50 11.03 16.56 5.04
C LEU A 50 12.06 15.96 4.07
N PRO A 51 13.12 16.70 3.70
CA PRO A 51 14.28 16.13 3.04
C PRO A 51 15.00 15.21 4.04
N SER A 52 14.44 14.04 4.30
CA SER A 52 15.17 12.94 4.91
C SER A 52 16.06 12.35 3.83
N TYR A 53 17.28 11.98 4.20
CA TYR A 53 18.26 11.38 3.29
C TYR A 53 17.77 10.09 2.60
N THR A 54 16.67 9.49 3.07
CA THR A 54 16.26 8.14 2.66
C THR A 54 14.84 8.03 2.12
N GLY A 55 13.99 9.05 2.28
CA GLY A 55 12.58 8.99 1.86
C GLY A 55 11.70 8.07 2.73
N LEU A 56 12.19 7.62 3.89
CA LEU A 56 11.55 6.57 4.70
C LEU A 56 10.87 7.08 5.97
N GLN A 57 11.09 8.33 6.37
CA GLN A 57 10.48 8.88 7.58
C GLN A 57 8.98 9.11 7.36
N ARG A 58 8.15 8.41 8.15
CA ARG A 58 6.69 8.53 8.14
C ARG A 58 6.18 8.85 9.54
N ALA A 59 5.08 9.60 9.62
CA ALA A 59 4.43 9.87 10.91
C ALA A 59 3.73 8.61 11.44
N PHE A 60 3.90 8.30 12.72
CA PHE A 60 3.14 7.24 13.37
C PHE A 60 1.64 7.58 13.38
N PRO A 61 0.75 6.57 13.30
CA PRO A 61 -0.68 6.79 13.38
C PRO A 61 -1.07 7.36 14.75
N ALA A 62 -2.28 7.92 14.83
CA ALA A 62 -2.84 8.32 16.11
C ALA A 62 -2.99 7.08 17.02
N SER A 63 -2.63 7.24 18.30
CA SER A 63 -2.87 6.21 19.31
C SER A 63 -4.38 5.93 19.44
N ASN A 64 -4.74 4.66 19.59
CA ASN A 64 -6.06 4.18 19.99
C ASN A 64 -6.29 4.52 21.48
N GLU A 65 -6.62 5.80 21.70
CA GLU A 65 -6.88 6.40 23.00
C GLU A 65 -8.32 6.94 23.05
N PRO A 66 -9.26 6.24 23.70
CA PRO A 66 -10.62 6.70 23.86
C PRO A 66 -10.69 8.00 24.68
N ALA A 67 -11.57 8.91 24.29
CA ALA A 67 -11.72 10.22 24.95
C ALA A 67 -12.13 10.12 26.43
N GLU A 68 -12.79 9.03 26.80
CA GLU A 68 -13.19 8.68 28.16
C GLU A 68 -12.04 8.15 29.02
N ASN A 69 -10.93 7.70 28.42
CA ASN A 69 -9.75 7.22 29.14
C ASN A 69 -8.44 7.84 28.63
N PRO A 70 -8.24 9.15 28.81
CA PRO A 70 -6.94 9.77 28.52
C PRO A 70 -5.88 9.25 29.50
N SER A 71 -4.68 9.05 28.98
CA SER A 71 -3.50 8.58 29.69
C SER A 71 -2.94 9.72 30.55
N THR A 72 -2.68 9.43 31.82
CA THR A 72 -2.04 10.36 32.75
C THR A 72 -0.91 9.64 33.47
N PRO A 73 0.13 10.35 33.95
CA PRO A 73 1.23 9.71 34.68
C PRO A 73 0.75 8.84 35.87
N ALA A 74 -0.29 9.28 36.58
CA ALA A 74 -0.87 8.52 37.70
C ALA A 74 -1.58 7.24 37.24
N LYS A 75 -2.35 7.28 36.13
CA LYS A 75 -2.96 6.08 35.54
C LYS A 75 -1.91 5.10 35.02
N VAL A 76 -0.86 5.62 34.38
CA VAL A 76 0.24 4.80 33.85
C VAL A 76 0.96 4.08 34.99
N GLU A 77 1.29 4.76 36.10
CA GLU A 77 1.97 4.11 37.22
C GLU A 77 1.08 3.08 37.93
N LEU A 78 -0.20 3.40 38.17
CA LEU A 78 -1.16 2.43 38.69
C LEU A 78 -1.29 1.21 37.77
N GLY A 79 -1.41 1.43 36.46
CA GLY A 79 -1.48 0.37 35.45
C GLY A 79 -0.23 -0.49 35.42
N ARG A 80 0.95 0.14 35.51
CA ARG A 80 2.24 -0.56 35.58
C ARG A 80 2.26 -1.49 36.79
N LEU A 81 1.91 -1.02 37.98
CA LEU A 81 1.92 -1.86 39.18
C LEU A 81 0.93 -3.03 39.07
N LEU A 82 -0.30 -2.76 38.60
CA LEU A 82 -1.31 -3.80 38.35
C LEU A 82 -0.84 -4.85 37.33
N PHE A 83 -0.14 -4.43 36.27
CA PHE A 83 0.36 -5.33 35.22
C PHE A 83 1.31 -6.42 35.73
N PHE A 84 2.06 -6.13 36.80
CA PHE A 84 3.00 -7.07 37.45
C PHE A 84 2.42 -7.74 38.71
N ASP A 85 1.21 -7.39 39.14
CA ASP A 85 0.63 -7.90 40.39
C ASP A 85 -0.19 -9.18 40.15
N PRO A 86 0.21 -10.34 40.71
CA PRO A 86 -0.49 -11.59 40.47
C PRO A 86 -1.84 -11.68 41.19
N LEU A 87 -2.16 -10.71 42.06
CA LEU A 87 -3.49 -10.54 42.68
C LEU A 87 -4.63 -10.50 41.64
N LEU A 88 -4.33 -10.12 40.40
CA LEU A 88 -5.32 -10.08 39.33
C LEU A 88 -5.74 -11.48 38.83
N SER A 89 -5.09 -12.56 39.29
CA SER A 89 -5.45 -13.93 38.94
C SER A 89 -6.16 -14.63 40.09
N SER A 90 -7.05 -15.56 39.76
CA SER A 90 -7.85 -16.32 40.74
C SER A 90 -7.04 -17.21 41.70
N ASN A 91 -5.76 -17.45 41.42
CA ASN A 91 -4.85 -18.24 42.25
C ASN A 91 -3.68 -17.44 42.81
N ASP A 92 -3.62 -16.11 42.60
CA ASP A 92 -2.52 -15.24 43.05
C ASP A 92 -1.13 -15.63 42.48
N GLU A 93 -1.06 -16.33 41.34
CA GLU A 93 0.19 -16.82 40.75
C GLU A 93 0.51 -16.21 39.37
N LEU A 94 -0.49 -15.68 38.64
CA LEU A 94 -0.31 -15.12 37.30
C LEU A 94 -0.58 -13.62 37.27
N ALA A 95 0.30 -12.86 36.62
CA ALA A 95 0.09 -11.46 36.28
C ALA A 95 0.07 -11.31 34.76
N CYS A 96 -0.33 -10.14 34.24
CA CYS A 96 -0.22 -9.84 32.81
C CYS A 96 1.22 -10.05 32.31
N ALA A 97 2.19 -9.64 33.13
CA ALA A 97 3.62 -9.81 32.88
C ALA A 97 4.09 -11.27 32.78
N SER A 98 3.31 -12.25 33.28
CA SER A 98 3.66 -13.68 33.19
C SER A 98 3.64 -14.19 31.74
N CYS A 99 2.70 -13.69 30.93
CA CYS A 99 2.59 -14.02 29.50
C CYS A 99 3.16 -12.93 28.59
N HIS A 100 3.23 -11.69 29.08
CA HIS A 100 3.78 -10.54 28.37
C HIS A 100 5.01 -10.01 29.11
N GLN A 101 6.07 -10.82 29.12
CA GLN A 101 7.28 -10.52 29.87
C GLN A 101 8.12 -9.45 29.16
N PRO A 102 8.50 -8.34 29.83
CA PRO A 102 9.27 -7.27 29.21
C PRO A 102 10.58 -7.74 28.55
N ASP A 103 11.34 -8.62 29.22
CA ASP A 103 12.62 -9.10 28.69
C ASP A 103 12.50 -10.01 27.45
N LEU A 104 11.30 -10.55 27.19
CA LEU A 104 11.00 -11.37 26.02
C LEU A 104 10.12 -10.60 25.03
N GLY A 105 10.32 -9.28 24.93
CA GLY A 105 9.62 -8.44 23.96
C GLY A 105 8.12 -8.33 24.24
N PHE A 106 7.70 -8.39 25.51
CA PHE A 106 6.30 -8.50 25.92
C PHE A 106 5.58 -9.73 25.32
N SER A 107 6.33 -10.83 25.18
CA SER A 107 5.84 -12.20 24.98
C SER A 107 6.35 -13.10 26.13
N ASP A 108 6.23 -14.42 26.03
CA ASP A 108 6.66 -15.36 27.09
C ASP A 108 7.75 -16.35 26.66
N GLY A 109 8.25 -16.25 25.42
CA GLY A 109 9.27 -17.15 24.89
C GLY A 109 8.81 -18.58 24.63
N ARG A 110 7.49 -18.84 24.60
CA ARG A 110 6.90 -20.17 24.37
C ARG A 110 6.13 -20.19 23.06
N ALA A 111 5.93 -21.40 22.53
CA ALA A 111 5.07 -21.58 21.36
C ALA A 111 3.66 -21.05 21.66
N THR A 112 3.08 -21.53 22.76
CA THR A 112 1.89 -20.93 23.38
C THR A 112 2.05 -20.83 24.90
N PRO A 113 1.44 -19.83 25.56
CA PRO A 113 1.56 -19.65 27.00
C PRO A 113 0.93 -20.78 27.80
N LEU A 114 1.36 -20.91 29.05
CA LEU A 114 0.73 -21.84 29.99
C LEU A 114 -0.37 -21.10 30.76
N GLY A 115 -1.57 -21.68 30.76
CA GLY A 115 -2.70 -21.20 31.54
C GLY A 115 -2.59 -21.50 33.03
N LEU A 116 -3.63 -21.14 33.79
CA LEU A 116 -3.73 -21.38 35.25
C LEU A 116 -3.51 -22.84 35.66
N ASP A 117 -3.97 -23.78 34.85
CA ASP A 117 -3.87 -25.22 35.09
C ASP A 117 -2.54 -25.82 34.57
N GLY A 118 -1.64 -24.95 34.09
CA GLY A 118 -0.37 -25.33 33.48
C GLY A 118 -0.51 -25.96 32.09
N GLN A 119 -1.70 -25.97 31.48
CA GLN A 119 -1.87 -26.43 30.11
C GLN A 119 -1.54 -25.33 29.10
N PRO A 120 -1.00 -25.68 27.92
CA PRO A 120 -0.80 -24.72 26.85
C PRO A 120 -2.13 -24.10 26.39
N LEU A 121 -2.12 -22.79 26.16
CA LEU A 121 -3.20 -22.06 25.51
C LEU A 121 -3.16 -22.28 23.99
N GLU A 122 -4.20 -21.78 23.30
CA GLU A 122 -4.41 -22.02 21.88
C GLU A 122 -3.42 -21.27 20.98
N ARG A 123 -3.01 -20.05 21.36
CA ARG A 123 -2.19 -19.17 20.53
C ARG A 123 -0.96 -18.65 21.25
N ASN A 124 0.05 -18.30 20.48
CA ASN A 124 1.22 -17.54 20.92
C ASN A 124 0.80 -16.19 21.51
N ALA A 125 1.48 -15.73 22.58
CA ALA A 125 1.23 -14.41 23.15
C ALA A 125 1.82 -13.33 22.24
N PRO A 126 0.98 -12.48 21.61
CA PRO A 126 1.50 -11.40 20.78
C PRO A 126 2.23 -10.36 21.64
N THR A 127 3.22 -9.69 21.05
CA THR A 127 3.89 -8.57 21.73
C THR A 127 2.90 -7.45 22.07
N LEU A 128 3.18 -6.73 23.16
CA LEU A 128 2.48 -5.49 23.51
C LEU A 128 3.21 -4.23 23.02
N TRP A 129 4.39 -4.36 22.39
CA TRP A 129 5.05 -3.21 21.77
C TRP A 129 4.14 -2.59 20.70
N ASN A 130 3.99 -1.26 20.74
CA ASN A 130 3.14 -0.45 19.87
C ASN A 130 1.66 -0.84 19.85
N VAL A 131 1.17 -1.56 20.86
CA VAL A 131 -0.25 -1.92 20.95
C VAL A 131 -1.17 -0.68 20.99
N ALA A 132 -0.61 0.47 21.37
CA ALA A 132 -1.25 1.78 21.27
C ALA A 132 -1.77 2.10 19.86
N TYR A 133 -1.14 1.62 18.79
CA TYR A 133 -1.51 1.95 17.41
C TYR A 133 -2.46 0.92 16.77
N VAL A 134 -2.81 -0.15 17.48
CA VAL A 134 -3.60 -1.27 16.95
C VAL A 134 -5.09 -0.99 17.13
N GLN A 135 -5.87 -1.11 16.05
CA GLN A 135 -7.33 -0.97 16.13
C GLN A 135 -8.00 -2.30 16.44
N ASN A 136 -7.57 -3.40 15.79
CA ASN A 136 -8.08 -4.74 16.04
C ASN A 136 -7.12 -5.54 16.94
N LEU A 137 -7.53 -5.88 18.16
CA LEU A 137 -6.72 -6.58 19.15
C LEU A 137 -6.97 -8.10 19.12
N PHE A 138 -6.00 -8.85 19.66
CA PHE A 138 -5.83 -10.30 19.44
C PHE A 138 -5.44 -10.67 18.00
N TRP A 139 -5.05 -11.93 17.80
CA TRP A 139 -4.69 -12.48 16.49
C TRP A 139 -5.87 -12.50 15.50
N ASP A 140 -7.11 -12.61 15.97
CA ASP A 140 -8.33 -12.66 15.16
C ASP A 140 -9.12 -11.33 15.13
N GLY A 141 -8.63 -10.32 15.86
CA GLY A 141 -9.22 -8.98 15.86
C GLY A 141 -10.58 -8.90 16.52
N ARG A 142 -10.88 -9.76 17.50
CA ARG A 142 -12.19 -9.81 18.16
C ARG A 142 -12.47 -8.66 19.13
N GLU A 143 -11.44 -7.90 19.50
CA GLU A 143 -11.57 -6.71 20.35
C GLU A 143 -11.09 -5.45 19.62
N THR A 144 -11.65 -4.30 19.96
CA THR A 144 -11.36 -3.02 19.28
C THR A 144 -10.77 -1.94 20.20
N SER A 145 -10.62 -2.23 21.50
CA SER A 145 -10.05 -1.32 22.49
C SER A 145 -9.23 -2.08 23.53
N LEU A 146 -8.17 -1.46 24.06
CA LEU A 146 -7.40 -2.04 25.16
C LEU A 146 -8.27 -2.21 26.41
N GLU A 147 -9.20 -1.29 26.63
CA GLU A 147 -10.13 -1.30 27.75
C GLU A 147 -11.03 -2.54 27.74
N SER A 148 -11.51 -2.96 26.57
CA SER A 148 -12.28 -4.20 26.43
C SER A 148 -11.36 -5.43 26.45
N GLN A 149 -10.23 -5.37 25.74
CA GLN A 149 -9.26 -6.46 25.63
C GLN A 149 -8.75 -6.93 26.98
N VAL A 150 -8.44 -6.02 27.93
CA VAL A 150 -7.93 -6.37 29.26
C VAL A 150 -8.91 -7.25 30.06
N ASN A 151 -10.21 -7.13 29.84
CA ASN A 151 -11.21 -7.92 30.57
C ASN A 151 -11.27 -9.38 30.09
N THR A 152 -10.93 -9.64 28.83
CA THR A 152 -10.94 -10.99 28.25
C THR A 152 -9.97 -11.94 28.96
N PRO A 153 -8.65 -11.70 29.05
CA PRO A 153 -7.72 -12.60 29.75
C PRO A 153 -7.99 -12.64 31.25
N LEU A 154 -8.43 -11.52 31.83
CA LEU A 154 -8.77 -11.42 33.26
C LEU A 154 -9.85 -12.44 33.65
N THR A 155 -10.89 -12.57 32.84
CA THR A 155 -12.05 -13.43 33.12
C THR A 155 -11.97 -14.81 32.48
N HIS A 156 -11.06 -15.02 31.51
CA HIS A 156 -10.94 -16.28 30.81
C HIS A 156 -10.49 -17.40 31.78
N PRO A 157 -11.21 -18.54 31.85
CA PRO A 157 -11.00 -19.55 32.89
C PRO A 157 -9.63 -20.24 32.81
N ASN A 158 -9.01 -20.23 31.64
CA ASN A 158 -7.70 -20.83 31.44
C ASN A 158 -6.56 -19.78 31.51
N GLU A 159 -6.86 -18.49 31.63
CA GLU A 159 -5.82 -17.43 31.67
C GLU A 159 -5.64 -16.83 33.06
N MET A 160 -6.51 -15.92 33.53
CA MET A 160 -6.44 -15.38 34.89
C MET A 160 -7.63 -15.82 35.77
N GLY A 161 -8.71 -16.30 35.17
CA GLY A 161 -9.77 -17.05 35.86
C GLY A 161 -10.63 -16.26 36.85
N VAL A 162 -10.64 -14.93 36.78
CA VAL A 162 -11.46 -14.10 37.67
C VAL A 162 -12.93 -14.25 37.32
N ALA A 163 -13.65 -15.07 38.09
CA ALA A 163 -15.08 -15.33 37.88
C ALA A 163 -16.00 -14.27 38.52
N ASP A 164 -15.51 -13.52 39.52
CA ASP A 164 -16.26 -12.47 40.23
C ASP A 164 -15.45 -11.17 40.31
N PRO A 165 -15.63 -10.23 39.36
CA PRO A 165 -14.97 -8.93 39.39
C PRO A 165 -15.26 -8.11 40.65
N ALA A 166 -16.39 -8.34 41.33
CA ALA A 166 -16.71 -7.63 42.58
C ALA A 166 -15.86 -8.16 43.75
N ALA A 167 -15.50 -9.44 43.74
CA ALA A 167 -14.57 -10.02 44.70
C ALA A 167 -13.16 -9.43 44.51
N LEU A 168 -12.66 -9.40 43.26
CA LEU A 168 -11.37 -8.77 42.93
C LEU A 168 -11.35 -7.28 43.33
N GLN A 169 -12.44 -6.55 43.08
CA GLN A 169 -12.58 -5.16 43.53
C GLN A 169 -12.48 -5.04 45.06
N ALA A 170 -13.07 -5.97 45.81
CA ALA A 170 -12.99 -5.97 47.27
C ALA A 170 -11.57 -6.27 47.76
N GLU A 171 -10.82 -7.14 47.09
CA GLU A 171 -9.42 -7.43 47.38
C GLU A 171 -8.53 -6.22 47.13
N LEU A 172 -8.68 -5.54 45.98
CA LEU A 172 -7.98 -4.29 45.69
C LEU A 172 -8.29 -3.20 46.73
N ARG A 173 -9.54 -3.09 47.19
CA ARG A 173 -9.94 -2.16 48.26
C ARG A 173 -9.38 -2.52 49.63
N ALA A 174 -9.01 -3.78 49.87
CA ALA A 174 -8.41 -4.18 51.13
C ALA A 174 -6.95 -3.70 51.26
N ILE A 175 -6.34 -3.20 50.18
CA ILE A 175 -4.95 -2.75 50.12
C ILE A 175 -4.91 -1.21 50.15
N PRO A 176 -4.46 -0.58 51.26
CA PRO A 176 -4.46 0.88 51.38
C PRO A 176 -3.67 1.61 50.31
N GLU A 177 -2.57 1.01 49.83
CA GLU A 177 -1.74 1.56 48.77
C GLU A 177 -2.49 1.63 47.43
N TYR A 178 -3.28 0.61 47.08
CA TYR A 178 -4.14 0.68 45.89
C TYR A 178 -5.21 1.77 46.03
N ILE A 179 -5.84 1.95 47.19
CA ILE A 179 -6.79 3.06 47.39
C ILE A 179 -6.13 4.40 47.07
N THR A 180 -4.91 4.64 47.54
CA THR A 180 -4.15 5.86 47.25
C THR A 180 -3.87 6.00 45.76
N LEU A 181 -3.34 4.95 45.11
CA LEU A 181 -3.00 4.98 43.68
C LEU A 181 -4.24 5.21 42.79
N PHE A 182 -5.38 4.58 43.11
CA PHE A 182 -6.64 4.79 42.40
C PHE A 182 -7.20 6.20 42.61
N ASP A 183 -7.10 6.76 43.83
CA ASP A 183 -7.51 8.14 44.09
C ASP A 183 -6.63 9.16 43.34
N GLU A 184 -5.32 8.92 43.28
CA GLU A 184 -4.41 9.76 42.49
C GLU A 184 -4.71 9.71 40.98
N ALA A 185 -5.07 8.54 40.47
CA ALA A 185 -5.34 8.33 39.04
C ALA A 185 -6.73 8.81 38.58
N PHE A 186 -7.75 8.68 39.42
CA PHE A 186 -9.16 8.90 39.03
C PHE A 186 -9.95 9.83 39.96
N GLY A 187 -9.46 10.07 41.18
CA GLY A 187 -10.17 10.81 42.23
C GLY A 187 -11.35 10.03 42.82
N GLY A 188 -11.69 10.34 44.08
CA GLY A 188 -12.87 9.78 44.76
C GLY A 188 -12.56 8.78 45.87
N GLY A 189 -11.30 8.69 46.30
CA GLY A 189 -10.84 7.82 47.37
C GLY A 189 -11.10 6.35 47.03
N GLU A 190 -11.58 5.60 48.02
CA GLU A 190 -11.92 4.18 47.87
C GLU A 190 -12.98 3.90 46.79
N ALA A 191 -13.83 4.88 46.45
CA ALA A 191 -14.82 4.74 45.39
C ALA A 191 -14.17 4.66 44.00
N ALA A 192 -12.94 5.14 43.84
CA ALA A 192 -12.17 5.05 42.59
C ALA A 192 -11.72 3.61 42.27
N VAL A 193 -11.62 2.74 43.27
CA VAL A 193 -11.24 1.33 43.07
C VAL A 193 -12.41 0.58 42.44
N THR A 194 -12.38 0.43 41.12
CA THR A 194 -13.41 -0.25 40.32
C THR A 194 -12.77 -1.07 39.19
N PRO A 195 -13.42 -2.15 38.71
CA PRO A 195 -12.92 -2.91 37.56
C PRO A 195 -12.71 -2.04 36.31
N THR A 196 -13.58 -1.06 36.06
CA THR A 196 -13.43 -0.12 34.95
C THR A 196 -12.17 0.72 35.08
N ASN A 197 -11.92 1.33 36.25
CA ASN A 197 -10.72 2.13 36.47
C ASN A 197 -9.44 1.28 36.44
N MET A 198 -9.52 0.02 36.85
CA MET A 198 -8.41 -0.94 36.72
C MET A 198 -8.08 -1.21 35.25
N ALA A 199 -9.09 -1.54 34.42
CA ALA A 199 -8.91 -1.72 32.98
C ALA A 199 -8.37 -0.45 32.31
N TYR A 200 -8.84 0.72 32.75
CA TYR A 200 -8.39 2.02 32.25
C TYR A 200 -6.93 2.29 32.58
N ALA A 201 -6.49 1.98 33.80
CA ALA A 201 -5.10 2.13 34.23
C ALA A 201 -4.18 1.16 33.46
N LEU A 202 -4.55 -0.12 33.37
CA LEU A 202 -3.82 -1.12 32.57
C LEU A 202 -3.69 -0.72 31.10
N SER A 203 -4.75 -0.18 30.51
CA SER A 203 -4.75 0.32 29.12
C SER A 203 -3.82 1.53 28.97
N ALA A 204 -3.87 2.48 29.91
CA ALA A 204 -2.99 3.65 29.90
C ALA A 204 -1.51 3.26 29.99
N PHE A 205 -1.16 2.26 30.81
CA PHE A 205 0.21 1.74 30.87
C PHE A 205 0.64 1.10 29.54
N GLN A 206 -0.19 0.22 28.97
CA GLN A 206 0.12 -0.46 27.70
C GLN A 206 0.34 0.54 26.54
N ARG A 207 -0.36 1.68 26.54
CA ARG A 207 -0.13 2.75 25.55
C ARG A 207 1.27 3.38 25.59
N THR A 208 1.99 3.23 26.69
CA THR A 208 3.36 3.76 26.84
C THR A 208 4.43 2.85 26.25
N LEU A 209 4.07 1.61 25.88
CA LEU A 209 4.98 0.62 25.30
C LEU A 209 5.23 0.93 23.82
N LEU A 210 5.96 2.01 23.55
CA LEU A 210 6.21 2.52 22.19
C LEU A 210 7.66 2.29 21.76
N THR A 211 7.84 2.12 20.46
CA THR A 211 9.16 1.94 19.84
C THR A 211 9.24 2.87 18.62
N ASP A 212 10.02 3.93 18.73
CA ASP A 212 10.11 5.01 17.75
C ASP A 212 11.53 5.54 17.56
N ASN A 213 12.53 4.84 18.12
CA ASN A 213 13.94 5.21 18.05
C ASN A 213 14.86 4.02 17.71
N SER A 214 14.36 3.06 16.95
CA SER A 214 15.16 1.95 16.43
C SER A 214 16.25 2.44 15.46
N PRO A 215 17.27 1.63 15.18
CA PRO A 215 18.19 1.86 14.06
C PRO A 215 17.48 2.26 12.75
N PHE A 216 16.38 1.60 12.40
CA PHE A 216 15.56 1.99 11.25
C PHE A 216 14.96 3.39 11.41
N ASP A 217 14.45 3.76 12.59
CA ASP A 217 13.84 5.09 12.80
C ASP A 217 14.85 6.22 12.64
N ARG A 218 16.06 6.04 13.18
CA ARG A 218 17.16 6.99 13.02
C ARG A 218 17.62 7.08 11.56
N TYR A 219 17.70 5.95 10.88
CA TYR A 219 18.01 5.89 9.45
C TYR A 219 16.97 6.60 8.59
N ALA A 220 15.69 6.33 8.86
CA ALA A 220 14.57 7.01 8.24
C ALA A 220 14.63 8.52 8.50
N ALA A 221 15.01 8.94 9.71
CA ALA A 221 15.21 10.34 10.09
C ALA A 221 16.47 11.00 9.49
N GLY A 222 17.28 10.26 8.73
CA GLY A 222 18.44 10.78 8.01
C GLY A 222 19.81 10.45 8.63
N GLU A 223 19.86 9.69 9.73
CA GLU A 223 21.11 9.14 10.24
C GLU A 223 21.50 7.91 9.39
N PHE A 224 22.06 8.13 8.20
CA PHE A 224 22.36 7.07 7.21
C PHE A 224 23.15 5.88 7.80
N GLU A 225 24.06 6.13 8.75
CA GLU A 225 24.85 5.10 9.43
C GLU A 225 24.11 4.34 10.53
N ALA A 226 22.86 4.72 10.83
CA ALA A 226 22.06 3.99 11.81
C ALA A 226 21.71 2.59 11.31
N LEU A 227 21.68 2.34 10.00
CA LEU A 227 21.68 1.01 9.40
C LEU A 227 23.05 0.67 8.83
N THR A 228 23.49 -0.57 9.04
CA THR A 228 24.63 -1.13 8.31
C THR A 228 24.27 -1.38 6.85
N SER A 229 25.28 -1.52 5.98
CA SER A 229 25.09 -1.91 4.58
C SER A 229 24.27 -3.21 4.44
N GLN A 230 24.47 -4.16 5.35
CA GLN A 230 23.69 -5.39 5.40
C GLN A 230 22.20 -5.13 5.67
N GLN A 231 21.90 -4.28 6.66
CA GLN A 231 20.54 -3.92 7.03
C GLN A 231 19.83 -3.11 5.95
N ARG A 232 20.56 -2.24 5.23
CA ARG A 232 20.02 -1.49 4.07
C ARG A 232 19.66 -2.42 2.92
N ARG A 233 20.49 -3.41 2.59
CA ARG A 233 20.13 -4.46 1.62
C ARG A 233 18.89 -5.25 2.06
N GLY A 234 18.81 -5.60 3.35
CA GLY A 234 17.65 -6.28 3.93
C GLY A 234 16.36 -5.45 3.85
N LEU A 235 16.43 -4.17 4.18
CA LEU A 235 15.31 -3.23 4.04
C LEU A 235 14.82 -3.17 2.60
N THR A 236 15.73 -3.19 1.63
CA THR A 236 15.33 -3.14 0.23
C THR A 236 14.69 -4.44 -0.23
N LEU A 237 15.23 -5.59 0.15
CA LEU A 237 14.56 -6.87 -0.10
C LEU A 237 13.16 -6.85 0.49
N PHE A 238 13.00 -6.38 1.73
CA PHE A 238 11.72 -6.26 2.41
C PHE A 238 10.70 -5.37 1.65
N ARG A 239 11.18 -4.35 0.94
CA ARG A 239 10.38 -3.41 0.14
C ARG A 239 10.21 -3.80 -1.34
N SER A 240 10.91 -4.83 -1.79
CA SER A 240 10.85 -5.25 -3.19
C SER A 240 9.52 -5.92 -3.52
N GLY A 241 9.08 -5.81 -4.78
CA GLY A 241 7.98 -6.59 -5.34
C GLY A 241 8.28 -8.10 -5.35
N ALA A 242 9.57 -8.46 -5.31
CA ALA A 242 10.03 -9.82 -5.10
C ALA A 242 9.50 -10.48 -3.81
N THR A 243 9.70 -9.81 -2.67
CA THR A 243 9.37 -10.39 -1.36
C THR A 243 8.01 -9.95 -0.85
N ARG A 244 7.52 -8.78 -1.31
CA ARG A 244 6.21 -8.20 -0.98
C ARG A 244 5.95 -8.04 0.52
N CYS A 245 6.99 -8.04 1.36
CA CYS A 245 6.82 -8.00 2.81
C CYS A 245 6.14 -6.68 3.24
N PHE A 246 6.53 -5.57 2.59
CA PHE A 246 5.99 -4.23 2.85
C PHE A 246 4.49 -4.06 2.53
N GLU A 247 3.90 -4.90 1.67
CA GLU A 247 2.48 -4.87 1.29
C GLU A 247 1.55 -5.15 2.49
N CYS A 248 2.04 -5.94 3.45
CA CYS A 248 1.36 -6.19 4.71
C CYS A 248 2.01 -5.41 5.87
N HIS A 249 3.34 -5.32 5.89
CA HIS A 249 4.11 -4.77 7.00
C HIS A 249 4.72 -3.40 6.68
N GLY A 250 3.88 -2.40 6.37
CA GLY A 250 4.32 -1.06 5.98
C GLY A 250 4.85 -0.20 7.14
N ALA A 251 5.82 0.68 6.84
CA ALA A 251 6.29 1.71 7.77
C ALA A 251 5.20 2.77 8.05
N PRO A 252 5.17 3.38 9.25
CA PRO A 252 6.17 3.25 10.30
C PRO A 252 5.90 2.13 11.30
N THR A 253 4.71 1.57 11.45
CA THR A 253 4.42 0.56 12.49
C THR A 253 4.86 -0.87 12.13
N PHE A 254 5.15 -1.14 10.85
CA PHE A 254 5.40 -2.48 10.30
C PHE A 254 4.27 -3.46 10.60
N ALA A 255 3.04 -2.94 10.60
CA ALA A 255 1.80 -3.65 10.90
C ALA A 255 0.66 -3.11 10.04
N SER A 256 -0.43 -3.85 9.93
CA SER A 256 -1.70 -3.35 9.39
C SER A 256 -2.88 -3.86 10.22
N ASP A 257 -4.02 -3.18 10.11
CA ASP A 257 -5.28 -3.64 10.72
C ASP A 257 -6.03 -4.67 9.83
N THR A 258 -5.38 -5.17 8.79
CA THR A 258 -5.95 -6.17 7.86
C THR A 258 -5.70 -7.60 8.33
N PHE A 259 -6.51 -8.53 7.81
CA PHE A 259 -6.42 -9.97 8.10
C PHE A 259 -5.96 -10.71 6.85
N ARG A 260 -4.97 -11.57 6.99
CA ARG A 260 -4.31 -12.26 5.87
C ARG A 260 -4.24 -13.75 6.14
N VAL A 261 -4.49 -14.56 5.10
CA VAL A 261 -4.27 -16.01 5.14
C VAL A 261 -2.88 -16.29 4.56
N VAL A 262 -1.92 -16.61 5.42
CA VAL A 262 -0.56 -16.99 5.00
C VAL A 262 -0.39 -18.50 4.84
N GLY A 263 -1.32 -19.28 5.40
CA GLY A 263 -1.44 -20.72 5.15
C GLY A 263 -0.61 -21.63 6.05
N LEU A 264 -0.44 -21.26 7.31
CA LEU A 264 0.05 -22.20 8.32
C LEU A 264 -0.98 -23.33 8.52
N PRO A 265 -0.59 -24.61 8.49
CA PRO A 265 -1.51 -25.70 8.79
C PRO A 265 -2.06 -25.58 10.22
N SER A 266 -3.35 -25.30 10.35
CA SER A 266 -4.02 -25.12 11.64
C SER A 266 -5.51 -25.45 11.53
N ASP A 267 -6.10 -25.93 12.63
CA ASP A 267 -7.55 -26.07 12.80
C ASP A 267 -8.20 -24.78 13.35
N ASP A 268 -7.38 -23.78 13.70
CA ASP A 268 -7.83 -22.47 14.15
C ASP A 268 -8.50 -21.70 13.01
N LEU A 269 -9.76 -21.30 13.23
CA LEU A 269 -10.55 -20.58 12.23
C LEU A 269 -10.07 -19.14 12.01
N GLY A 270 -9.31 -18.58 12.95
CA GLY A 270 -8.87 -17.18 12.91
C GLY A 270 -10.06 -16.22 12.81
N ARG A 271 -10.01 -15.28 11.87
CA ARG A 271 -11.04 -14.26 11.65
C ARG A 271 -12.43 -14.85 11.36
N ALA A 272 -12.52 -16.00 10.69
CA ALA A 272 -13.79 -16.69 10.44
C ALA A 272 -14.51 -17.15 11.72
N GLY A 273 -13.79 -17.29 12.83
CA GLY A 273 -14.39 -17.57 14.13
C GLY A 273 -15.04 -16.36 14.81
N VAL A 274 -14.83 -15.15 14.27
CA VAL A 274 -15.23 -13.87 14.88
C VAL A 274 -16.31 -13.15 14.06
N VAL A 275 -16.20 -13.16 12.73
CA VAL A 275 -17.15 -12.49 11.82
C VAL A 275 -17.61 -13.45 10.72
N ASP A 276 -18.89 -13.37 10.35
CA ASP A 276 -19.57 -14.33 9.45
C ASP A 276 -18.95 -14.41 8.05
N ASP A 277 -18.38 -13.32 7.55
CA ASP A 277 -17.70 -13.19 6.25
C ASP A 277 -16.17 -13.28 6.35
N GLY A 278 -15.65 -13.63 7.54
CA GLY A 278 -14.22 -13.76 7.79
C GLY A 278 -13.63 -14.94 7.02
N GLN A 279 -12.43 -14.75 6.48
CA GLN A 279 -11.69 -15.83 5.82
C GLN A 279 -11.13 -16.82 6.87
N GLN A 280 -11.27 -18.12 6.58
CA GLN A 280 -10.74 -19.18 7.45
C GLN A 280 -9.22 -19.16 7.45
N GLY A 281 -8.63 -19.19 8.66
CA GLY A 281 -7.17 -19.15 8.85
C GLY A 281 -6.58 -17.75 8.63
N ALA A 282 -7.41 -16.71 8.51
CA ALA A 282 -6.93 -15.34 8.42
C ALA A 282 -6.62 -14.78 9.81
N PHE A 283 -5.45 -14.19 9.94
CA PHE A 283 -4.99 -13.54 11.17
C PHE A 283 -4.57 -12.11 10.88
N LYS A 284 -4.67 -11.27 11.91
CA LYS A 284 -4.21 -9.89 11.87
C LYS A 284 -2.71 -9.86 11.59
N VAL A 285 -2.28 -8.94 10.73
CA VAL A 285 -0.86 -8.66 10.51
C VAL A 285 -0.25 -8.06 11.78
N PRO A 286 0.72 -8.73 12.44
CA PRO A 286 1.36 -8.21 13.65
C PRO A 286 2.40 -7.13 13.30
N THR A 287 2.80 -6.34 14.30
CA THR A 287 3.96 -5.45 14.16
C THR A 287 5.25 -6.25 14.09
N LEU A 288 6.18 -5.82 13.25
CA LEU A 288 7.56 -6.33 13.23
C LEU A 288 8.52 -5.51 14.09
N ARG A 289 8.06 -4.44 14.73
CA ARG A 289 8.88 -3.70 15.69
C ARG A 289 9.17 -4.58 16.91
N ASN A 290 10.43 -4.60 17.34
CA ASN A 290 10.93 -5.52 18.36
C ASN A 290 10.71 -7.02 18.07
N ILE A 291 10.49 -7.43 16.81
CA ILE A 291 10.31 -8.83 16.44
C ILE A 291 11.52 -9.71 16.81
N ALA A 292 12.72 -9.13 16.87
CA ALA A 292 13.91 -9.83 17.33
C ALA A 292 13.78 -10.37 18.77
N LEU A 293 12.88 -9.82 19.58
CA LEU A 293 12.79 -10.12 21.02
C LEU A 293 11.69 -11.14 21.36
N SER A 294 10.78 -11.46 20.43
CA SER A 294 9.53 -12.18 20.71
C SER A 294 9.45 -13.54 20.04
N ALA A 295 10.57 -14.26 19.91
CA ALA A 295 10.54 -15.65 19.44
C ALA A 295 9.84 -16.56 20.48
N PRO A 296 9.19 -17.66 20.07
CA PRO A 296 8.97 -18.11 18.69
C PRO A 296 7.85 -17.33 17.98
N TYR A 297 7.75 -17.51 16.67
CA TYR A 297 6.93 -16.68 15.77
C TYR A 297 5.69 -17.42 15.24
N MET A 298 4.82 -16.63 14.61
CA MET A 298 3.49 -17.00 14.12
C MET A 298 2.44 -17.13 15.23
N HIS A 299 1.16 -17.21 14.86
CA HIS A 299 0.05 -17.30 15.82
C HIS A 299 0.08 -18.57 16.68
N ASP A 300 0.78 -19.61 16.23
CA ASP A 300 0.93 -20.91 16.90
C ASP A 300 2.35 -21.12 17.49
N GLY A 301 3.26 -20.17 17.29
CA GLY A 301 4.65 -20.28 17.75
C GLY A 301 5.45 -21.39 17.06
N SER A 302 5.05 -21.81 15.85
CA SER A 302 5.66 -22.94 15.13
C SER A 302 7.05 -22.65 14.54
N LYS A 303 7.45 -21.38 14.43
CA LYS A 303 8.74 -20.97 13.86
C LYS A 303 9.67 -20.47 14.96
N ALA A 304 10.81 -21.11 15.14
CA ALA A 304 11.75 -20.77 16.21
C ALA A 304 12.64 -19.57 15.87
N THR A 305 12.87 -19.29 14.58
CA THR A 305 13.80 -18.26 14.12
C THR A 305 13.18 -17.37 13.03
N LEU A 306 13.69 -16.14 12.90
CA LEU A 306 13.29 -15.24 11.79
C LEU A 306 13.63 -15.84 10.42
N ALA A 307 14.73 -16.61 10.32
CA ALA A 307 15.08 -17.31 9.10
C ALA A 307 14.00 -18.32 8.69
N GLU A 308 13.47 -19.11 9.63
CA GLU A 308 12.37 -20.05 9.35
C GLU A 308 11.06 -19.35 8.96
N VAL A 309 10.83 -18.13 9.44
CA VAL A 309 9.70 -17.29 9.01
C VAL A 309 9.90 -16.84 7.56
N ILE A 310 11.09 -16.34 7.23
CA ILE A 310 11.44 -15.89 5.88
C ILE A 310 11.37 -17.05 4.89
N ASP A 311 11.94 -18.22 5.23
CA ASP A 311 11.90 -19.43 4.40
C ASP A 311 10.46 -19.87 4.14
N PHE A 312 9.56 -19.78 5.13
CA PHE A 312 8.14 -20.10 4.95
C PHE A 312 7.47 -19.20 3.90
N TYR A 313 7.77 -17.90 3.88
CA TYR A 313 7.23 -17.01 2.86
C TYR A 313 7.88 -17.24 1.48
N ALA A 314 9.19 -17.50 1.45
CA ALA A 314 9.93 -17.82 0.23
C ALA A 314 9.39 -19.06 -0.49
N ASP A 315 9.00 -20.09 0.28
CA ASP A 315 8.34 -21.30 -0.24
C ASP A 315 6.91 -21.03 -0.78
N GLY A 316 6.36 -19.83 -0.59
CA GLY A 316 5.01 -19.44 -1.00
C GLY A 316 3.94 -19.67 0.07
N GLY A 317 4.32 -19.73 1.34
CA GLY A 317 3.43 -19.94 2.47
C GLY A 317 2.68 -21.28 2.37
N GLY A 318 1.38 -21.29 2.68
CA GLY A 318 0.58 -22.52 2.58
C GLY A 318 0.34 -23.05 1.17
N ARG A 319 0.66 -22.28 0.12
CA ARG A 319 0.44 -22.72 -1.28
C ARG A 319 1.27 -23.96 -1.61
N ILE A 320 2.51 -24.04 -1.11
CA ILE A 320 3.37 -25.22 -1.30
C ILE A 320 2.78 -26.49 -0.65
N HIS A 321 1.86 -26.32 0.29
CA HIS A 321 1.11 -27.40 0.94
C HIS A 321 -0.28 -27.62 0.36
N GLY A 322 -0.60 -27.00 -0.79
CA GLY A 322 -1.85 -27.20 -1.52
C GLY A 322 -3.04 -26.42 -0.95
N GLN A 323 -2.82 -25.38 -0.13
CA GLN A 323 -3.89 -24.48 0.29
C GLN A 323 -4.20 -23.48 -0.82
N GLU A 324 -5.49 -23.31 -1.12
CA GLU A 324 -5.96 -22.48 -2.24
C GLU A 324 -6.37 -21.07 -1.80
N ASN A 325 -6.78 -20.88 -0.55
CA ASN A 325 -7.27 -19.60 0.00
C ASN A 325 -6.18 -18.70 0.55
N ILE A 326 -4.97 -18.76 -0.01
CA ILE A 326 -3.83 -17.94 0.42
C ILE A 326 -3.94 -16.54 -0.18
N ASP A 327 -3.54 -15.53 0.59
CA ASP A 327 -3.53 -14.14 0.15
C ASP A 327 -2.71 -13.97 -1.16
N ALA A 328 -3.15 -13.06 -2.03
CA ALA A 328 -2.54 -12.84 -3.33
C ALA A 328 -1.11 -12.28 -3.24
N PHE A 329 -0.77 -11.62 -2.13
CA PHE A 329 0.56 -11.07 -1.87
C PHE A 329 1.55 -12.13 -1.36
N VAL A 330 1.06 -13.27 -0.85
CA VAL A 330 1.92 -14.39 -0.46
C VAL A 330 2.20 -15.24 -1.69
N GLN A 331 3.28 -14.85 -2.38
CA GLN A 331 3.84 -15.56 -3.53
C GLN A 331 5.24 -16.05 -3.17
N GLY A 332 5.57 -17.27 -3.58
CA GLY A 332 6.92 -17.80 -3.36
C GLY A 332 7.93 -17.01 -4.18
N PHE A 333 9.15 -16.89 -3.65
CA PHE A 333 10.23 -16.15 -4.29
C PHE A 333 11.57 -16.85 -4.04
N GLU A 334 12.47 -16.72 -5.01
CA GLU A 334 13.83 -17.21 -4.85
C GLU A 334 14.69 -16.16 -4.14
N MET A 335 15.56 -16.62 -3.26
CA MET A 335 16.58 -15.78 -2.63
C MET A 335 17.85 -16.58 -2.36
N THR A 336 18.97 -15.88 -2.38
CA THR A 336 20.27 -16.39 -1.96
C THR A 336 20.38 -16.46 -0.43
N ASP A 337 21.35 -17.22 0.07
CA ASP A 337 21.66 -17.25 1.51
C ASP A 337 22.01 -15.86 2.07
N GLN A 338 22.67 -15.03 1.27
CA GLN A 338 23.01 -13.65 1.65
C GLN A 338 21.77 -12.78 1.78
N GLU A 339 20.83 -12.86 0.83
CA GLU A 339 19.58 -12.10 0.88
C GLU A 339 18.72 -12.48 2.09
N ARG A 340 18.69 -13.76 2.46
CA ARG A 340 18.05 -14.22 3.70
C ARG A 340 18.71 -13.59 4.93
N GLU A 341 20.04 -13.61 5.00
CA GLU A 341 20.78 -12.99 6.12
C GLU A 341 20.59 -11.47 6.17
N ASP A 342 20.51 -10.81 5.02
CA ASP A 342 20.25 -9.38 4.91
C ASP A 342 18.84 -9.02 5.44
N LEU A 343 17.81 -9.76 5.05
CA LEU A 343 16.45 -9.63 5.60
C LEU A 343 16.42 -9.81 7.12
N VAL A 344 17.09 -10.84 7.64
CA VAL A 344 17.21 -11.06 9.09
C VAL A 344 17.89 -9.87 9.77
N ALA A 345 18.99 -9.36 9.19
CA ALA A 345 19.70 -8.20 9.73
C ALA A 345 18.78 -6.97 9.82
N PHE A 346 17.98 -6.72 8.78
CA PHE A 346 17.00 -5.64 8.78
C PHE A 346 15.93 -5.79 9.87
N LEU A 347 15.36 -6.98 10.06
CA LEU A 347 14.39 -7.21 11.14
C LEU A 347 14.98 -6.96 12.53
N HIS A 348 16.28 -7.23 12.73
CA HIS A 348 16.99 -6.84 13.95
C HIS A 348 17.14 -5.32 14.11
N ALA A 349 17.18 -4.58 13.00
CA ALA A 349 17.24 -3.12 12.98
C ALA A 349 15.95 -2.43 13.44
N LEU A 350 14.85 -3.19 13.55
CA LEU A 350 13.56 -2.72 14.09
C LEU A 350 13.48 -2.84 15.63
N THR A 351 14.62 -3.10 16.29
CA THR A 351 14.69 -3.29 17.74
C THR A 351 14.98 -1.97 18.46
N ASP A 352 14.09 -1.60 19.38
CA ASP A 352 14.18 -0.44 20.26
C ASP A 352 13.56 -0.76 21.62
N GLU A 353 14.37 -0.71 22.68
CA GLU A 353 13.94 -0.90 24.07
C GLU A 353 14.06 0.39 24.89
N SER A 354 14.16 1.56 24.25
CA SER A 354 14.33 2.86 24.93
C SER A 354 13.18 3.20 25.89
N ASN A 355 11.97 2.70 25.61
CA ASN A 355 10.79 2.84 26.47
C ASN A 355 10.50 1.57 27.30
N LEU A 356 11.46 0.65 27.46
CA LEU A 356 11.27 -0.57 28.26
C LEU A 356 11.03 -0.19 29.74
N PRO A 357 9.86 -0.50 30.32
CA PRO A 357 9.56 -0.16 31.70
C PRO A 357 10.36 -1.05 32.66
N ALA A 358 10.71 -0.48 33.82
CA ALA A 358 11.33 -1.25 34.88
C ALA A 358 10.33 -2.25 35.50
N ILE A 359 10.79 -3.50 35.66
CA ILE A 359 10.08 -4.50 36.47
C ILE A 359 10.08 -4.01 37.93
N PRO A 360 8.93 -3.84 38.58
CA PRO A 360 8.87 -3.40 39.96
C PRO A 360 9.51 -4.44 40.90
N ALA A 361 10.27 -3.98 41.90
CA ALA A 361 10.86 -4.86 42.90
C ALA A 361 9.82 -5.48 43.86
N SER A 362 8.66 -4.82 43.99
CA SER A 362 7.50 -5.24 44.77
C SER A 362 6.24 -4.61 44.20
N VAL A 363 5.10 -5.27 44.40
CA VAL A 363 3.77 -4.78 44.03
C VAL A 363 2.93 -4.47 45.27
N PRO A 364 1.89 -3.61 45.16
CA PRO A 364 1.10 -3.19 46.32
C PRO A 364 0.41 -4.32 47.09
N SER A 365 0.07 -5.45 46.45
CA SER A 365 -0.46 -6.63 47.16
C SER A 365 0.53 -7.27 48.14
N GLY A 366 1.83 -7.01 47.97
CA GLY A 366 2.91 -7.68 48.69
C GLY A 366 3.18 -9.11 48.22
N LEU A 367 2.46 -9.58 47.20
CA LEU A 367 2.75 -10.86 46.55
C LEU A 367 4.07 -10.79 45.77
N PRO A 368 4.78 -11.92 45.60
CA PRO A 368 5.96 -11.95 44.75
C PRO A 368 5.59 -11.62 43.29
N VAL A 369 6.35 -10.72 42.65
CA VAL A 369 6.23 -10.51 41.20
C VAL A 369 6.53 -11.83 40.47
N PRO A 370 5.62 -12.37 39.65
CA PRO A 370 5.69 -13.76 39.16
C PRO A 370 6.68 -13.95 38.00
N ILE A 371 7.54 -12.97 37.75
CA ILE A 371 8.59 -13.02 36.73
C ILE A 371 9.92 -12.63 37.33
N THR A 372 11.00 -13.09 36.69
CA THR A 372 12.37 -12.67 37.00
C THR A 372 13.00 -12.11 35.74
N ALA A 373 14.07 -11.33 35.90
CA ALA A 373 14.82 -10.83 34.76
C ALA A 373 15.36 -12.01 33.94
N GLN A 374 15.23 -11.94 32.61
CA GLN A 374 15.67 -13.00 31.71
C GLN A 374 16.62 -12.49 30.62
N ASP A 375 17.60 -13.32 30.28
CA ASP A 375 18.42 -13.11 29.10
C ASP A 375 17.60 -13.42 27.84
N ASN A 376 17.75 -12.58 26.81
CA ASN A 376 17.11 -12.77 25.53
C ASN A 376 18.20 -12.91 24.45
N PRO A 377 18.35 -14.09 23.81
CA PRO A 377 19.31 -14.29 22.74
C PRO A 377 19.11 -13.33 21.56
N GLY A 378 17.86 -12.99 21.26
CA GLY A 378 17.48 -12.03 20.23
C GLY A 378 17.96 -10.61 20.52
N ARG A 379 17.96 -10.19 21.80
CA ARG A 379 18.54 -8.90 22.23
C ARG A 379 20.04 -8.82 21.94
N LEU A 380 20.78 -9.90 22.22
CA LEU A 380 22.22 -9.96 21.94
C LEU A 380 22.50 -9.94 20.42
N LEU A 381 21.70 -10.66 19.63
CA LEU A 381 21.80 -10.65 18.18
C LEU A 381 21.49 -9.25 17.62
N ALA A 382 20.41 -8.61 18.07
CA ALA A 382 20.07 -7.24 17.67
C ALA A 382 21.20 -6.27 18.00
N ALA A 383 21.75 -6.32 19.21
CA ALA A 383 22.91 -5.50 19.59
C ALA A 383 24.14 -5.77 18.70
N THR A 384 24.35 -7.01 18.25
CA THR A 384 25.45 -7.39 17.36
C THR A 384 25.25 -6.81 15.96
N TYR A 385 24.07 -6.98 15.37
CA TYR A 385 23.72 -6.39 14.06
C TYR A 385 23.80 -4.86 14.09
N ASN A 386 23.39 -4.24 15.20
CA ASN A 386 23.35 -2.79 15.34
C ASN A 386 24.69 -2.15 15.74
N ALA A 387 25.72 -2.93 16.09
CA ALA A 387 27.04 -2.41 16.47
C ALA A 387 27.93 -2.06 15.26
N GLY A 388 27.51 -2.40 14.04
CA GLY A 388 28.35 -2.36 12.84
C GLY A 388 28.22 -1.12 11.94
N GLY A 389 27.77 0.03 12.47
CA GLY A 389 27.66 1.27 11.68
C GLY A 389 28.98 1.58 10.95
N GLU A 390 28.91 1.89 9.66
CA GLU A 390 30.08 2.26 8.87
C GLU A 390 30.52 3.69 9.21
N ALA A 391 31.64 4.13 8.63
CA ALA A 391 32.22 5.44 8.94
C ALA A 391 31.25 6.56 8.52
N ALA A 392 30.99 7.51 9.42
CA ALA A 392 30.12 8.66 9.21
C ALA A 392 30.19 9.26 7.80
N VAL A 393 29.03 9.49 7.18
CA VAL A 393 28.87 10.35 6.00
C VAL A 393 29.67 11.63 6.23
N ASN A 394 30.62 11.89 5.33
CA ASN A 394 31.41 13.10 5.40
C ASN A 394 30.65 14.20 4.67
N GLU A 395 29.78 14.91 5.38
CA GLU A 395 28.98 16.02 4.81
C GLU A 395 29.87 17.12 4.18
N ASP A 396 31.16 17.20 4.54
CA ASP A 396 32.13 18.13 3.96
C ASP A 396 32.88 17.56 2.72
N ARG A 397 32.60 16.31 2.32
CA ARG A 397 33.22 15.71 1.12
C ARG A 397 32.56 16.27 -0.14
N PRO A 398 33.32 16.70 -1.16
CA PRO A 398 32.73 17.04 -2.45
C PRO A 398 32.12 15.80 -3.12
N ALA A 399 31.05 15.99 -3.89
CA ALA A 399 30.50 14.96 -4.77
C ALA A 399 31.59 14.36 -5.67
N GLU A 400 31.59 13.03 -5.79
CA GLU A 400 32.55 12.28 -6.58
C GLU A 400 31.89 11.46 -7.70
N GLU A 401 32.66 11.19 -8.75
CA GLU A 401 32.31 10.20 -9.77
C GLU A 401 32.91 8.85 -9.38
N ILE A 402 32.05 7.88 -9.05
CA ILE A 402 32.44 6.52 -8.68
C ILE A 402 32.26 5.61 -9.89
N THR A 403 33.37 5.24 -10.52
CA THR A 403 33.33 4.30 -11.66
C THR A 403 33.33 2.85 -11.19
N VAL A 404 32.38 2.06 -11.68
CA VAL A 404 32.35 0.60 -11.48
C VAL A 404 33.60 -0.03 -12.11
N GLN A 405 34.41 -0.70 -11.29
CA GLN A 405 35.66 -1.30 -11.74
C GLN A 405 35.44 -2.62 -12.49
N ALA A 406 36.45 -3.07 -13.25
CA ALA A 406 36.36 -4.34 -13.96
C ALA A 406 36.19 -5.52 -12.97
N GLY A 407 35.09 -6.26 -13.11
CA GLY A 407 34.73 -7.38 -12.22
C GLY A 407 34.09 -6.96 -10.89
N GLU A 408 33.85 -5.66 -10.70
CA GLU A 408 33.06 -5.12 -9.60
C GLU A 408 31.57 -5.07 -10.00
N SER A 409 30.68 -5.32 -9.04
CA SER A 409 29.24 -5.14 -9.23
C SER A 409 28.86 -3.66 -9.14
N ILE A 410 27.75 -3.28 -9.77
CA ILE A 410 27.19 -1.94 -9.63
C ILE A 410 26.83 -1.69 -8.16
N GLN A 411 26.26 -2.69 -7.47
CA GLN A 411 25.95 -2.58 -6.05
C GLN A 411 27.17 -2.21 -5.19
N ALA A 412 28.35 -2.79 -5.46
CA ALA A 412 29.55 -2.48 -4.70
C ALA A 412 30.03 -1.03 -4.91
N ALA A 413 29.74 -0.43 -6.06
CA ALA A 413 29.98 1.00 -6.27
C ALA A 413 28.97 1.87 -5.51
N VAL A 414 27.69 1.48 -5.53
CA VAL A 414 26.61 2.15 -4.75
C VAL A 414 26.88 2.08 -3.25
N ASP A 415 27.31 0.93 -2.73
CA ASP A 415 27.60 0.73 -1.31
C ASP A 415 28.70 1.67 -0.77
N ARG A 416 29.55 2.22 -1.65
CA ARG A 416 30.60 3.19 -1.28
C ARG A 416 30.19 4.65 -1.54
N ALA A 417 29.01 4.87 -2.09
CA ALA A 417 28.55 6.20 -2.48
C ALA A 417 27.98 6.98 -1.29
N GLN A 418 27.97 8.29 -1.43
CA GLN A 418 27.32 9.22 -0.52
C GLN A 418 26.37 10.14 -1.30
N PRO A 419 25.46 10.85 -0.62
CA PRO A 419 24.63 11.86 -1.27
C PRO A 419 25.46 12.85 -2.09
N GLY A 420 25.01 13.14 -3.31
CA GLY A 420 25.67 14.00 -4.29
C GLY A 420 26.53 13.25 -5.31
N ASP A 421 26.86 11.98 -5.09
CA ASP A 421 27.73 11.23 -5.98
C ASP A 421 27.07 10.84 -7.31
N THR A 422 27.92 10.53 -8.28
CA THR A 422 27.51 9.92 -9.55
C THR A 422 28.16 8.55 -9.72
N ILE A 423 27.36 7.50 -9.85
CA ILE A 423 27.81 6.16 -10.23
C ILE A 423 27.95 6.11 -11.75
N LEU A 424 29.17 5.86 -12.21
CA LEU A 424 29.50 5.67 -13.62
C LEU A 424 29.62 4.19 -13.93
N ILE A 425 28.77 3.67 -14.82
CA ILE A 425 28.71 2.25 -15.21
C ILE A 425 29.32 2.10 -16.61
N PRO A 426 30.56 1.62 -16.76
CA PRO A 426 31.14 1.37 -18.08
C PRO A 426 30.32 0.35 -18.89
N TYR A 427 30.33 0.47 -20.22
CA TYR A 427 29.74 -0.56 -21.08
C TYR A 427 30.21 -1.97 -20.70
N GLY A 428 29.23 -2.84 -20.49
CA GLY A 428 29.39 -4.22 -20.06
C GLY A 428 28.03 -4.89 -19.90
N VAL A 429 28.04 -6.18 -19.57
CA VAL A 429 26.85 -6.92 -19.15
C VAL A 429 26.99 -7.19 -17.66
N TYR A 430 25.98 -6.80 -16.90
CA TYR A 430 25.89 -6.90 -15.45
C TYR A 430 24.71 -7.80 -15.10
N ASN A 431 24.99 -8.87 -14.35
CA ASN A 431 24.00 -9.87 -13.96
C ASN A 431 23.70 -9.72 -12.47
N GLU A 432 22.93 -8.68 -12.13
CA GLU A 432 22.66 -8.33 -10.73
C GLU A 432 21.35 -7.56 -10.59
N ARG A 433 20.94 -7.35 -9.34
CA ARG A 433 20.00 -6.30 -8.92
C ARG A 433 20.79 -5.20 -8.21
N VAL A 434 20.40 -3.95 -8.43
CA VAL A 434 20.97 -2.78 -7.76
C VAL A 434 19.93 -2.12 -6.86
N VAL A 435 20.37 -1.69 -5.69
CA VAL A 435 19.56 -1.15 -4.60
C VAL A 435 20.14 0.18 -4.18
N ILE A 436 19.30 1.22 -4.14
CA ILE A 436 19.71 2.60 -3.93
C ILE A 436 18.79 3.31 -2.94
N ASP A 437 19.26 3.53 -1.73
CA ASP A 437 18.52 4.26 -0.68
C ASP A 437 19.19 5.60 -0.30
N ILE A 438 20.07 6.07 -1.16
CA ILE A 438 20.85 7.30 -1.02
C ILE A 438 20.15 8.43 -1.77
N SER A 439 19.81 9.54 -1.09
CA SER A 439 19.35 10.77 -1.76
C SER A 439 20.47 11.45 -2.54
N ASP A 440 20.12 12.27 -3.52
CA ASP A 440 21.05 13.03 -4.35
C ASP A 440 22.03 12.15 -5.14
N LEU A 441 21.62 10.94 -5.53
CA LEU A 441 22.45 10.02 -6.30
C LEU A 441 22.09 10.08 -7.80
N THR A 442 23.12 10.11 -8.66
CA THR A 442 22.98 9.92 -10.10
C THR A 442 23.56 8.57 -10.53
N VAL A 443 22.81 7.77 -11.28
CA VAL A 443 23.29 6.55 -11.94
C VAL A 443 23.38 6.79 -13.44
N HIS A 444 24.58 6.63 -14.00
CA HIS A 444 24.87 7.01 -15.37
C HIS A 444 25.65 5.91 -16.10
N GLY A 445 25.05 5.31 -17.12
CA GLY A 445 25.74 4.39 -18.00
C GLY A 445 26.65 5.10 -19.00
N ILE A 446 27.89 4.60 -19.15
CA ILE A 446 28.85 5.10 -20.13
C ILE A 446 28.73 4.25 -21.40
N PRO A 447 28.24 4.80 -22.53
CA PRO A 447 28.15 4.05 -23.77
C PRO A 447 29.52 3.68 -24.33
N ASN A 448 29.58 2.59 -25.10
CA ASN A 448 30.77 2.27 -25.87
C ASN A 448 30.93 3.19 -27.10
N SER A 449 31.99 3.00 -27.89
CA SER A 449 32.24 3.79 -29.10
C SER A 449 31.18 3.66 -30.20
N ALA A 450 30.31 2.64 -30.13
CA ALA A 450 29.19 2.45 -31.04
C ALA A 450 27.89 3.11 -30.53
N GLY A 451 27.90 3.68 -29.32
CA GLY A 451 26.73 4.29 -28.67
C GLY A 451 25.86 3.30 -27.90
N GLU A 452 26.33 2.07 -27.69
CA GLU A 452 25.57 1.06 -26.94
C GLU A 452 25.75 1.28 -25.44
N TYR A 453 24.64 1.29 -24.69
CA TYR A 453 24.61 1.42 -23.24
C TYR A 453 25.05 0.14 -22.52
N PRO A 454 25.55 0.24 -21.28
CA PRO A 454 25.71 -0.94 -20.42
C PRO A 454 24.36 -1.66 -20.22
N ILE A 455 24.43 -2.98 -20.09
CA ILE A 455 23.27 -3.86 -20.00
C ILE A 455 23.20 -4.42 -18.59
N LEU A 456 22.08 -4.18 -17.89
CA LEU A 456 21.65 -4.94 -16.73
C LEU A 456 20.75 -6.07 -17.23
N ASP A 457 21.22 -7.31 -17.09
CA ASP A 457 20.55 -8.51 -17.58
C ASP A 457 20.18 -9.43 -16.41
N GLY A 458 18.89 -9.50 -16.12
CA GLY A 458 18.37 -10.31 -15.02
C GLY A 458 18.44 -11.81 -15.29
N GLU A 459 18.65 -12.24 -16.55
CA GLU A 459 18.64 -13.64 -17.01
C GLU A 459 17.37 -14.43 -16.61
N ASN A 460 16.29 -13.72 -16.24
CA ASN A 460 15.07 -14.22 -15.60
C ASN A 460 15.28 -14.86 -14.22
N ASN A 461 16.36 -14.48 -13.53
CA ASN A 461 16.68 -14.92 -12.18
C ASN A 461 16.38 -13.85 -11.12
N PHE A 462 16.21 -12.59 -11.53
CA PHE A 462 15.96 -11.47 -10.63
C PHE A 462 14.61 -10.80 -10.93
N PRO A 463 13.79 -10.51 -9.91
CA PRO A 463 12.56 -9.74 -10.08
C PRO A 463 12.81 -8.30 -10.50
N GLU A 464 13.69 -7.53 -9.84
CA GLU A 464 13.97 -6.14 -10.23
C GLU A 464 15.42 -5.90 -10.66
N ALA A 465 15.62 -4.95 -11.59
CA ALA A 465 16.96 -4.50 -11.98
C ALA A 465 17.50 -3.43 -11.04
N ILE A 466 16.70 -2.40 -10.78
CA ILE A 466 17.04 -1.31 -9.87
C ILE A 466 15.85 -1.04 -8.94
N ILE A 467 16.11 -0.92 -7.64
CA ILE A 467 15.15 -0.44 -6.64
C ILE A 467 15.73 0.81 -5.98
N ALA A 468 15.00 1.92 -5.99
CA ALA A 468 15.45 3.14 -5.31
C ALA A 468 14.41 3.81 -4.40
N SER A 469 14.90 4.51 -3.37
CA SER A 469 14.05 5.30 -2.46
C SER A 469 14.65 6.64 -1.99
N GLY A 470 15.87 6.97 -2.39
CA GLY A 470 16.47 8.27 -2.08
C GLY A 470 15.84 9.41 -2.90
N ASN A 471 15.64 10.57 -2.28
CA ASN A 471 15.18 11.80 -2.95
C ASN A 471 16.19 12.30 -3.98
N ASN A 472 15.76 13.11 -4.95
CA ASN A 472 16.64 13.69 -5.98
C ASN A 472 17.44 12.63 -6.75
N PHE A 473 16.77 11.54 -7.13
CA PHE A 473 17.38 10.40 -7.81
C PHE A 473 17.31 10.56 -9.33
N THR A 474 18.45 10.39 -10.00
CA THR A 474 18.53 10.40 -11.47
C THR A 474 19.13 9.09 -11.98
N VAL A 475 18.52 8.50 -13.00
CA VAL A 475 19.01 7.28 -13.66
C VAL A 475 18.87 7.37 -15.17
N GLY A 476 19.94 6.99 -15.89
CA GLY A 476 19.90 7.00 -17.34
C GLY A 476 21.05 6.32 -18.06
N TYR A 477 20.89 6.20 -19.38
CA TYR A 477 21.84 5.55 -20.29
C TYR A 477 22.06 4.07 -20.01
N LEU A 478 20.98 3.31 -19.79
CA LEU A 478 21.01 1.88 -19.48
C LEU A 478 20.15 1.06 -20.46
N HIS A 479 20.55 -0.18 -20.71
CA HIS A 479 19.65 -1.22 -21.21
C HIS A 479 19.33 -2.18 -20.06
N VAL A 480 18.05 -2.32 -19.72
CA VAL A 480 17.56 -3.23 -18.67
C VAL A 480 16.76 -4.34 -19.31
N ARG A 481 17.06 -5.62 -19.04
CA ARG A 481 16.32 -6.73 -19.65
C ARG A 481 16.24 -8.02 -18.86
N ASN A 482 15.26 -8.84 -19.20
CA ASN A 482 15.05 -10.21 -18.68
C ASN A 482 14.93 -10.25 -17.14
N TYR A 483 14.12 -9.36 -16.59
CA TYR A 483 13.74 -9.39 -15.18
C TYR A 483 12.34 -10.00 -15.04
N THR A 484 12.05 -10.63 -13.91
CA THR A 484 10.80 -11.38 -13.73
C THR A 484 9.65 -10.54 -13.21
N ASP A 485 9.92 -9.33 -12.70
CA ASP A 485 8.88 -8.45 -12.16
C ASP A 485 9.01 -6.99 -12.60
N ASN A 486 10.14 -6.31 -12.37
CA ASN A 486 10.27 -4.89 -12.73
C ASN A 486 11.63 -4.54 -13.35
N GLY A 487 11.65 -3.51 -14.20
CA GLY A 487 12.89 -2.92 -14.68
C GLY A 487 13.49 -2.02 -13.60
N ILE A 488 13.00 -0.80 -13.48
CA ILE A 488 13.46 0.18 -12.49
C ILE A 488 12.28 0.64 -11.64
N LEU A 489 12.27 0.22 -10.37
CA LEU A 489 11.31 0.61 -9.34
C LEU A 489 11.87 1.77 -8.51
N VAL A 490 11.10 2.85 -8.38
CA VAL A 490 11.38 3.93 -7.43
C VAL A 490 10.16 4.18 -6.57
N GLU A 491 10.29 4.00 -5.25
CA GLU A 491 9.16 4.02 -4.32
C GLU A 491 9.32 5.12 -3.27
N GLY A 492 8.29 5.95 -3.11
CA GLY A 492 8.21 6.90 -2.00
C GLY A 492 9.06 8.16 -2.17
N VAL A 493 9.47 8.51 -3.39
CA VAL A 493 10.55 9.47 -3.65
C VAL A 493 10.05 10.83 -4.11
N THR A 494 10.71 11.90 -3.70
CA THR A 494 10.56 13.23 -4.29
C THR A 494 11.70 13.54 -5.26
N ASN A 495 11.36 14.10 -6.43
CA ASN A 495 12.28 14.47 -7.51
C ASN A 495 13.00 13.26 -8.12
N VAL A 496 12.33 12.58 -9.05
CA VAL A 496 12.89 11.42 -9.78
C VAL A 496 13.04 11.76 -11.25
N HIS A 497 14.20 11.45 -11.85
CA HIS A 497 14.43 11.63 -13.28
C HIS A 497 14.93 10.33 -13.94
N TYR A 498 14.10 9.77 -14.80
CA TYR A 498 14.46 8.66 -15.69
C TYR A 498 14.74 9.22 -17.09
N HIS A 499 15.87 8.86 -17.68
CA HIS A 499 16.12 9.26 -19.06
C HIS A 499 17.03 8.35 -19.88
N ASP A 500 16.77 8.27 -21.18
CA ASP A 500 17.64 7.57 -22.14
C ASP A 500 17.86 6.09 -21.75
N ILE A 501 16.77 5.38 -21.43
CA ILE A 501 16.77 3.97 -21.01
C ILE A 501 16.02 3.12 -22.02
N PHE A 502 16.54 1.93 -22.31
CA PHE A 502 15.81 0.88 -23.01
C PHE A 502 15.47 -0.26 -22.04
N ALA A 503 14.18 -0.54 -21.83
CA ALA A 503 13.70 -1.62 -20.98
C ALA A 503 13.03 -2.72 -21.83
N GLU A 504 13.50 -3.96 -21.72
CA GLU A 504 13.03 -5.08 -22.54
C GLU A 504 12.70 -6.30 -21.68
N LYS A 505 11.45 -6.80 -21.71
CA LYS A 505 11.02 -8.02 -20.99
C LYS A 505 11.39 -7.99 -19.52
N THR A 506 10.89 -6.99 -18.81
CA THR A 506 11.21 -6.75 -17.40
C THR A 506 10.20 -7.31 -16.42
N GLY A 507 9.17 -8.04 -16.87
CA GLY A 507 8.08 -8.53 -16.03
C GLY A 507 6.85 -7.62 -16.11
N ALA A 508 6.25 -7.30 -14.96
CA ALA A 508 5.13 -6.37 -14.81
C ALA A 508 5.42 -4.99 -15.38
N TYR A 509 6.48 -4.33 -14.91
CA TYR A 509 6.74 -2.93 -15.29
C TYR A 509 8.14 -2.70 -15.87
N GLY A 510 8.26 -1.82 -16.85
CA GLY A 510 9.55 -1.35 -17.36
C GLY A 510 10.14 -0.26 -16.47
N ILE A 511 9.45 0.88 -16.44
CA ILE A 511 9.75 2.02 -15.56
C ILE A 511 8.61 2.14 -14.55
N TYR A 512 8.94 2.15 -13.25
CA TYR A 512 7.97 2.01 -12.18
C TYR A 512 8.22 2.96 -10.99
N PRO A 513 7.98 4.28 -11.14
CA PRO A 513 7.75 5.17 -10.02
C PRO A 513 6.41 4.89 -9.33
N VAL A 514 6.41 4.80 -8.00
CA VAL A 514 5.20 4.64 -7.19
C VAL A 514 5.28 5.48 -5.93
N GLN A 515 4.15 6.04 -5.47
CA GLN A 515 4.08 6.90 -4.28
C GLN A 515 5.11 8.04 -4.31
N SER A 516 5.36 8.61 -5.49
CA SER A 516 6.44 9.55 -5.73
C SER A 516 5.94 10.92 -6.18
N THR A 517 6.64 12.00 -5.82
CA THR A 517 6.28 13.38 -6.17
C THR A 517 7.33 13.99 -7.08
N ASN A 518 6.91 14.74 -8.10
CA ASN A 518 7.78 15.37 -9.10
C ASN A 518 8.64 14.34 -9.84
N VAL A 519 8.01 13.61 -10.76
CA VAL A 519 8.63 12.53 -11.53
C VAL A 519 8.73 12.96 -12.99
N LEU A 520 9.94 12.91 -13.55
CA LEU A 520 10.19 13.11 -14.98
C LEU A 520 10.66 11.81 -15.62
N ILE A 521 9.90 11.33 -16.60
CA ILE A 521 10.21 10.18 -17.44
C ILE A 521 10.36 10.69 -18.88
N GLU A 522 11.55 10.61 -19.46
CA GLU A 522 11.77 11.09 -20.82
C GLU A 522 12.73 10.24 -21.65
N ARG A 523 12.51 10.17 -22.96
CA ARG A 523 13.38 9.42 -23.89
C ARG A 523 13.57 7.96 -23.44
N ILE A 524 12.47 7.33 -23.03
CA ILE A 524 12.43 5.90 -22.68
C ILE A 524 11.94 5.11 -23.88
N GLU A 525 12.55 3.96 -24.13
CA GLU A 525 12.00 2.92 -24.99
C GLU A 525 11.69 1.68 -24.13
N VAL A 526 10.47 1.14 -24.25
CA VAL A 526 10.07 -0.04 -23.47
C VAL A 526 9.24 -1.04 -24.26
N THR A 527 9.54 -2.33 -24.06
CA THR A 527 8.81 -3.42 -24.69
C THR A 527 8.78 -4.72 -23.88
N GLY A 528 7.70 -5.49 -24.03
CA GLY A 528 7.55 -6.82 -23.47
C GLY A 528 7.22 -6.86 -21.98
N ALA A 529 6.65 -5.78 -21.43
CA ALA A 529 6.08 -5.77 -20.08
C ALA A 529 4.69 -6.45 -20.08
N ASP A 530 4.44 -7.33 -19.10
CA ASP A 530 3.18 -8.07 -18.93
C ASP A 530 2.10 -7.27 -18.19
N ASP A 531 2.41 -6.07 -17.70
CA ASP A 531 1.44 -5.07 -17.25
C ASP A 531 1.64 -3.76 -18.04
N ALA A 532 2.48 -2.83 -17.57
CA ALA A 532 2.70 -1.54 -18.22
C ALA A 532 4.17 -1.29 -18.57
N GLY A 533 4.44 -0.80 -19.78
CA GLY A 533 5.79 -0.43 -20.19
C GLY A 533 6.33 0.72 -19.33
N ILE A 534 5.62 1.85 -19.33
CA ILE A 534 5.88 2.98 -18.42
C ILE A 534 4.70 3.07 -17.47
N TYR A 535 4.94 2.96 -16.18
CA TYR A 535 3.92 3.03 -15.15
C TYR A 535 4.24 4.16 -14.17
N ALA A 536 3.25 4.95 -13.74
CA ALA A 536 3.36 5.72 -12.51
C ALA A 536 2.10 5.59 -11.66
N GLY A 537 2.27 5.12 -10.42
CA GLY A 537 1.15 4.78 -9.54
C GLY A 537 1.17 5.56 -8.24
N GLN A 538 0.01 6.06 -7.82
CA GLN A 538 -0.13 6.86 -6.60
C GLN A 538 0.88 8.02 -6.55
N CYS A 539 1.21 8.64 -7.69
CA CYS A 539 2.23 9.69 -7.81
C CYS A 539 1.61 11.10 -7.92
N GLU A 540 2.40 12.14 -7.65
CA GLU A 540 2.03 13.54 -7.87
C GLU A 540 3.01 14.24 -8.81
N ALA A 541 2.51 15.09 -9.71
CA ALA A 541 3.33 15.86 -10.66
C ALA A 541 4.24 14.95 -11.52
N VAL A 542 3.62 14.08 -12.33
CA VAL A 542 4.32 13.16 -13.21
C VAL A 542 4.36 13.71 -14.63
N ILE A 543 5.53 13.70 -15.28
CA ILE A 543 5.68 14.04 -16.69
C ILE A 543 6.26 12.82 -17.42
N VAL A 544 5.56 12.35 -18.46
CA VAL A 544 6.04 11.32 -19.39
C VAL A 544 6.14 11.93 -20.79
N ARG A 545 7.35 12.01 -21.34
CA ARG A 545 7.55 12.63 -22.67
C ARG A 545 8.57 11.97 -23.57
N ASP A 546 8.47 12.26 -24.86
CA ASP A 546 9.46 11.89 -25.87
C ASP A 546 9.85 10.39 -25.83
N SER A 547 8.90 9.53 -25.45
CA SER A 547 9.13 8.10 -25.17
C SER A 547 8.34 7.20 -26.11
N VAL A 548 8.77 5.95 -26.22
CA VAL A 548 8.19 4.92 -27.09
C VAL A 548 7.86 3.68 -26.28
N ALA A 549 6.61 3.24 -26.31
CA ALA A 549 6.17 2.03 -25.61
C ALA A 549 5.41 1.09 -26.57
N TYR A 550 5.89 -0.13 -26.74
CA TYR A 550 5.32 -1.10 -27.68
C TYR A 550 5.41 -2.54 -27.22
N GLY A 551 4.46 -3.38 -27.66
CA GLY A 551 4.48 -4.81 -27.33
C GLY A 551 4.25 -5.11 -25.83
N ASN A 552 3.60 -4.20 -25.11
CA ASN A 552 3.20 -4.36 -23.71
C ASN A 552 1.68 -4.62 -23.63
N VAL A 553 1.15 -4.96 -22.45
CA VAL A 553 -0.31 -4.87 -22.26
C VAL A 553 -0.72 -3.41 -22.28
N ILE A 554 -0.13 -2.58 -21.43
CA ILE A 554 -0.31 -1.12 -21.42
C ILE A 554 0.97 -0.45 -21.88
N GLY A 555 0.89 0.51 -22.81
CA GLY A 555 2.04 1.31 -23.22
C GLY A 555 2.51 2.24 -22.10
N ILE A 556 1.63 3.18 -21.71
CA ILE A 556 1.86 4.15 -20.62
C ILE A 556 0.66 4.14 -19.67
N GLU A 557 0.90 3.99 -18.38
CA GLU A 557 -0.12 4.01 -17.33
C GLU A 557 0.14 5.09 -16.28
N LEU A 558 -0.91 5.85 -15.93
CA LEU A 558 -0.98 6.66 -14.71
C LEU A 558 -2.13 6.18 -13.83
N GLU A 559 -1.81 5.56 -12.70
CA GLU A 559 -2.76 4.99 -11.75
C GLU A 559 -2.84 5.86 -10.49
N ASN A 560 -4.04 6.23 -10.05
CA ASN A 560 -4.30 7.02 -8.83
C ASN A 560 -3.36 8.24 -8.67
N THR A 561 -3.10 8.93 -9.79
CA THR A 561 -2.07 9.97 -9.89
C THR A 561 -2.70 11.38 -9.91
N LEU A 562 -2.05 12.33 -9.26
CA LEU A 562 -2.47 13.73 -9.19
C LEU A 562 -1.57 14.60 -10.07
N GLY A 563 -2.14 15.24 -11.10
CA GLY A 563 -1.42 16.20 -11.94
C GLY A 563 -0.38 15.54 -12.86
N GLY A 564 -0.81 14.62 -13.72
CA GLY A 564 0.05 14.00 -14.73
C GLY A 564 0.09 14.77 -16.06
N GLU A 565 1.20 14.69 -16.78
CA GLU A 565 1.32 15.12 -18.18
C GLU A 565 1.94 14.01 -19.02
N ILE A 566 1.25 13.59 -20.09
CA ILE A 566 1.74 12.59 -21.05
C ILE A 566 1.77 13.25 -22.42
N TYR A 567 2.96 13.52 -22.97
CA TYR A 567 3.06 14.18 -24.28
C TYR A 567 4.25 13.81 -25.16
N ASN A 568 4.10 13.99 -26.47
CA ASN A 568 5.12 13.63 -27.48
C ASN A 568 5.56 12.16 -27.42
N ASN A 569 4.71 11.26 -26.91
CA ASN A 569 5.00 9.84 -26.87
C ASN A 569 4.42 9.10 -28.07
N HIS A 570 4.97 7.93 -28.35
CA HIS A 570 4.44 7.00 -29.34
C HIS A 570 4.15 5.64 -28.70
N THR A 571 2.86 5.29 -28.58
CA THR A 571 2.41 4.00 -28.09
C THR A 571 1.85 3.18 -29.24
N TYR A 572 2.45 2.01 -29.52
CA TYR A 572 1.98 1.18 -30.63
C TYR A 572 2.11 -0.31 -30.38
N GLY A 573 1.21 -1.10 -30.96
CA GLY A 573 1.27 -2.56 -30.83
C GLY A 573 1.16 -3.06 -29.38
N ASN A 574 0.56 -2.29 -28.47
CA ASN A 574 0.18 -2.74 -27.12
C ASN A 574 -1.25 -3.31 -27.13
N THR A 575 -1.77 -3.79 -26.00
CA THR A 575 -3.21 -4.07 -25.85
C THR A 575 -3.99 -2.75 -25.73
N THR A 576 -3.52 -1.87 -24.86
CA THR A 576 -4.01 -0.50 -24.66
C THR A 576 -2.82 0.47 -24.76
N GLY A 577 -2.97 1.55 -25.51
CA GLY A 577 -1.89 2.52 -25.73
C GLY A 577 -1.53 3.32 -24.48
N ILE A 578 -2.45 4.18 -24.04
CA ILE A 578 -2.31 5.01 -22.82
C ILE A 578 -3.49 4.74 -21.91
N PHE A 579 -3.23 4.51 -20.62
CA PHE A 579 -4.25 4.24 -19.61
C PHE A 579 -4.11 5.20 -18.43
N VAL A 580 -5.19 5.90 -18.09
CA VAL A 580 -5.26 6.72 -16.88
C VAL A 580 -6.43 6.21 -16.06
N VAL A 581 -6.16 5.83 -14.81
CA VAL A 581 -7.11 5.05 -14.03
C VAL A 581 -7.14 5.43 -12.56
N ILE A 582 -8.27 5.18 -11.91
CA ILE A 582 -8.40 5.09 -10.46
C ILE A 582 -8.80 3.67 -10.05
N LEU A 583 -8.09 3.10 -9.06
CA LEU A 583 -8.34 1.77 -8.49
C LEU A 583 -8.55 1.84 -6.96
N PRO A 584 -9.40 0.97 -6.39
CA PRO A 584 -9.72 0.97 -4.97
C PRO A 584 -8.62 0.30 -4.13
N GLN A 585 -8.70 0.44 -2.81
CA GLN A 585 -7.84 -0.24 -1.83
C GLN A 585 -6.34 0.13 -1.91
N LEU A 586 -6.02 1.23 -2.59
CA LEU A 586 -4.66 1.79 -2.70
C LEU A 586 -4.44 2.97 -1.77
N SER A 587 -3.19 3.36 -1.51
CA SER A 587 -2.90 4.48 -0.59
C SER A 587 -3.49 5.82 -1.05
N SER A 588 -3.33 6.15 -2.34
CA SER A 588 -3.99 7.29 -2.98
C SER A 588 -5.44 6.94 -3.33
N LYS A 589 -6.37 7.85 -3.06
CA LYS A 589 -7.81 7.69 -3.39
C LYS A 589 -8.26 8.61 -4.52
N ILE A 590 -7.32 9.16 -5.30
CA ILE A 590 -7.59 10.23 -6.26
C ILE A 590 -6.83 9.97 -7.56
N SER A 591 -7.47 10.17 -8.71
CA SER A 591 -6.84 10.22 -10.02
C SER A 591 -7.38 11.44 -10.77
N ARG A 592 -6.58 12.52 -10.88
CA ARG A 592 -7.12 13.83 -11.26
C ARG A 592 -6.12 14.75 -11.95
N ASN A 593 -6.63 15.64 -12.82
CA ASN A 593 -5.88 16.70 -13.50
C ASN A 593 -4.78 16.17 -14.45
N THR A 594 -5.02 15.05 -15.12
CA THR A 594 -4.06 14.49 -16.08
C THR A 594 -4.26 15.11 -17.46
N LEU A 595 -3.17 15.62 -18.06
CA LEU A 595 -3.14 16.12 -19.43
C LEU A 595 -2.49 15.09 -20.34
N VAL A 596 -3.19 14.65 -21.38
CA VAL A 596 -2.70 13.70 -22.38
C VAL A 596 -2.74 14.37 -23.75
N TYR A 597 -1.58 14.76 -24.28
CA TYR A 597 -1.54 15.59 -25.49
C TYR A 597 -0.36 15.37 -26.43
N ASN A 598 -0.52 15.67 -27.72
CA ASN A 598 0.53 15.49 -28.74
C ASN A 598 1.13 14.07 -28.80
N ASN A 599 0.38 13.03 -28.39
CA ASN A 599 0.83 11.65 -28.50
C ASN A 599 0.35 11.01 -29.80
N ILE A 600 1.03 9.94 -30.18
CA ILE A 600 0.61 9.03 -31.25
C ILE A 600 0.27 7.68 -30.61
N ALA A 601 -0.95 7.19 -30.81
CA ALA A 601 -1.43 5.90 -30.31
C ALA A 601 -1.95 5.05 -31.48
N ASP A 602 -1.08 4.18 -32.00
CA ASP A 602 -1.29 3.46 -33.26
C ASP A 602 -1.36 1.96 -33.08
N ASP A 603 -2.32 1.30 -33.72
CA ASP A 603 -2.37 -0.15 -33.84
C ASP A 603 -2.19 -0.90 -32.50
N ASN A 604 -2.70 -0.35 -31.39
CA ASN A 604 -2.66 -0.99 -30.07
C ASN A 604 -3.68 -2.13 -30.03
N ASN A 605 -3.36 -3.21 -30.74
CA ASN A 605 -4.23 -4.32 -31.09
C ASN A 605 -3.71 -5.68 -30.60
N LEU A 606 -2.69 -5.68 -29.75
CA LEU A 606 -2.08 -6.88 -29.21
C LEU A 606 -3.06 -7.58 -28.27
N GLU A 607 -3.15 -8.90 -28.39
CA GLU A 607 -3.96 -9.70 -27.47
C GLU A 607 -3.47 -9.50 -26.03
N ASN A 608 -4.38 -9.36 -25.08
CA ASN A 608 -4.03 -9.15 -23.68
C ASN A 608 -3.32 -10.40 -23.14
N PHE A 609 -2.10 -10.22 -22.64
CA PHE A 609 -1.27 -11.27 -22.05
C PHE A 609 -0.95 -11.00 -20.57
N GLY A 610 -1.71 -10.11 -19.93
CA GLY A 610 -1.54 -9.76 -18.53
C GLY A 610 -1.81 -10.94 -17.60
N ARG A 611 -1.17 -10.91 -16.43
CA ARG A 611 -1.23 -12.00 -15.45
C ARG A 611 -2.68 -12.25 -15.03
N ALA A 612 -3.15 -13.49 -15.15
CA ALA A 612 -4.53 -13.85 -14.82
C ALA A 612 -4.90 -13.47 -13.37
N GLY A 613 -6.06 -12.84 -13.17
CA GLY A 613 -6.55 -12.41 -11.86
C GLY A 613 -6.12 -10.99 -11.46
N THR A 614 -5.35 -10.30 -12.31
CA THR A 614 -5.06 -8.86 -12.16
C THR A 614 -6.08 -8.01 -12.91
N THR A 615 -6.25 -6.74 -12.51
CA THR A 615 -7.12 -5.79 -13.23
C THR A 615 -6.68 -5.60 -14.68
N VAL A 616 -5.36 -5.54 -14.94
CA VAL A 616 -4.81 -5.37 -16.30
C VAL A 616 -5.20 -6.51 -17.24
N SER A 617 -5.35 -7.74 -16.74
CA SER A 617 -5.75 -8.91 -17.57
C SER A 617 -7.14 -8.79 -18.20
N LEU A 618 -7.92 -7.79 -17.78
CA LEU A 618 -9.27 -7.54 -18.23
C LEU A 618 -9.38 -6.36 -19.20
N LEU A 619 -8.26 -5.70 -19.52
CA LEU A 619 -8.25 -4.61 -20.49
C LEU A 619 -8.52 -5.12 -21.91
N PRO A 620 -9.44 -4.49 -22.65
CA PRO A 620 -9.75 -4.91 -24.02
C PRO A 620 -8.61 -4.49 -24.98
N PRO A 621 -8.16 -5.38 -25.87
CA PRO A 621 -7.33 -4.99 -27.01
C PRO A 621 -7.99 -3.91 -27.87
N GLY A 622 -7.18 -3.11 -28.56
CA GLY A 622 -7.68 -2.20 -29.58
C GLY A 622 -8.03 -0.80 -29.07
N VAL A 623 -7.46 -0.35 -27.96
CA VAL A 623 -7.77 0.95 -27.37
C VAL A 623 -6.55 1.88 -27.45
N GLY A 624 -6.73 3.06 -28.05
CA GLY A 624 -5.68 4.08 -28.12
C GLY A 624 -5.41 4.73 -26.76
N ILE A 625 -6.42 5.41 -26.20
CA ILE A 625 -6.36 6.10 -24.89
C ILE A 625 -7.60 5.69 -24.06
N LEU A 626 -7.40 5.27 -22.83
CA LEU A 626 -8.48 4.91 -21.90
C LEU A 626 -8.40 5.76 -20.63
N LEU A 627 -9.50 6.43 -20.29
CA LEU A 627 -9.73 7.07 -19.00
C LEU A 627 -10.75 6.23 -18.21
N LEU A 628 -10.39 5.75 -17.04
CA LEU A 628 -11.25 4.92 -16.20
C LEU A 628 -11.41 5.53 -14.80
N GLY A 629 -12.59 6.10 -14.53
CA GLY A 629 -12.93 6.74 -13.25
C GLY A 629 -12.12 8.00 -12.91
N THR A 630 -11.45 8.60 -13.90
CA THR A 630 -10.57 9.76 -13.67
C THR A 630 -11.34 11.07 -13.63
N ASP A 631 -10.79 12.06 -12.92
CA ASP A 631 -11.37 13.39 -12.82
C ASP A 631 -10.54 14.46 -13.53
N GLN A 632 -11.21 15.47 -14.07
CA GLN A 632 -10.62 16.69 -14.62
C GLN A 632 -9.45 16.44 -15.57
N SER A 633 -9.45 15.31 -16.27
CA SER A 633 -8.40 14.97 -17.21
C SER A 633 -8.72 15.53 -18.60
N GLU A 634 -7.70 15.94 -19.34
CA GLU A 634 -7.82 16.56 -20.66
C GLU A 634 -7.04 15.72 -21.69
N VAL A 635 -7.70 15.34 -22.79
CA VAL A 635 -7.13 14.54 -23.88
C VAL A 635 -7.23 15.34 -25.17
N TYR A 636 -6.09 15.84 -25.68
CA TYR A 636 -6.12 16.77 -26.81
C TYR A 636 -4.92 16.74 -27.74
N ASP A 637 -5.12 17.12 -29.00
CA ASP A 637 -4.07 17.17 -30.02
C ASP A 637 -3.30 15.83 -30.21
N ASN A 638 -3.91 14.70 -29.83
CA ASN A 638 -3.35 13.37 -30.06
C ASN A 638 -3.76 12.82 -31.43
N THR A 639 -2.97 11.88 -31.96
CA THR A 639 -3.28 11.13 -33.18
C THR A 639 -3.51 9.66 -32.83
N MET A 640 -4.70 9.14 -33.10
CA MET A 640 -5.10 7.76 -32.77
C MET A 640 -5.53 7.02 -34.04
N ARG A 641 -4.80 5.95 -34.40
CA ARG A 641 -4.99 5.27 -35.69
C ARG A 641 -5.02 3.76 -35.58
N GLY A 642 -5.91 3.12 -36.33
CA GLY A 642 -5.89 1.66 -36.52
C GLY A 642 -6.25 0.84 -35.27
N ASN A 643 -6.74 1.46 -34.21
CA ASN A 643 -7.11 0.76 -32.97
C ASN A 643 -8.45 0.03 -33.18
N LYS A 644 -8.46 -1.30 -32.99
CA LYS A 644 -9.59 -2.19 -33.30
C LYS A 644 -10.89 -1.82 -32.59
N SER A 645 -10.81 -1.35 -31.35
CA SER A 645 -11.94 -1.08 -30.46
C SER A 645 -12.35 0.38 -30.44
N THR A 646 -11.43 1.31 -30.16
CA THR A 646 -11.71 2.75 -30.16
C THR A 646 -10.42 3.58 -30.18
N GLY A 647 -10.52 4.84 -30.59
CA GLY A 647 -9.46 5.82 -30.37
C GLY A 647 -9.34 6.16 -28.89
N VAL A 648 -10.39 6.73 -28.32
CA VAL A 648 -10.46 7.12 -26.92
C VAL A 648 -11.71 6.56 -26.22
N ALA A 649 -11.59 6.17 -24.96
CA ALA A 649 -12.69 5.76 -24.10
C ALA A 649 -12.65 6.48 -22.75
N VAL A 650 -13.83 6.85 -22.23
CA VAL A 650 -14.01 7.44 -20.90
C VAL A 650 -15.10 6.66 -20.18
N PHE A 651 -14.75 5.83 -19.20
CA PHE A 651 -15.70 4.96 -18.49
C PHE A 651 -15.62 5.15 -16.97
N SER A 652 -16.69 4.78 -16.25
CA SER A 652 -16.63 4.53 -14.82
C SER A 652 -15.96 3.19 -14.52
N LEU A 653 -15.37 3.10 -13.34
CA LEU A 653 -14.76 1.86 -12.87
C LEU A 653 -15.79 0.71 -12.78
N THR A 654 -17.02 1.01 -12.36
CA THR A 654 -18.08 0.02 -12.14
C THR A 654 -18.80 -0.42 -13.42
N SER A 655 -18.72 0.38 -14.50
CA SER A 655 -19.32 0.04 -15.80
C SER A 655 -18.73 -1.24 -16.42
N THR A 656 -17.54 -1.65 -15.98
CA THR A 656 -16.89 -2.89 -16.40
C THR A 656 -17.55 -4.14 -15.78
N GLY A 657 -18.36 -3.99 -14.73
CA GLY A 657 -18.91 -5.10 -13.94
C GLY A 657 -17.87 -5.84 -13.09
N GLN A 658 -16.62 -5.38 -13.07
CA GLN A 658 -15.52 -6.01 -12.34
C GLN A 658 -15.44 -5.57 -10.88
N PHE A 659 -16.01 -4.39 -10.58
CA PHE A 659 -15.93 -3.76 -9.28
C PHE A 659 -17.34 -3.59 -8.70
N ASP A 660 -17.56 -4.08 -7.48
CA ASP A 660 -18.78 -3.82 -6.73
C ASP A 660 -18.71 -2.43 -6.10
N VAL A 661 -19.65 -1.57 -6.46
CA VAL A 661 -19.77 -0.20 -5.94
C VAL A 661 -19.82 -0.13 -4.41
N ASN A 662 -20.27 -1.18 -3.73
CA ASN A 662 -20.38 -1.23 -2.26
C ASN A 662 -19.05 -1.57 -1.58
N GLU A 663 -18.05 -2.04 -2.33
CA GLU A 663 -16.72 -2.42 -1.84
C GLU A 663 -15.64 -1.36 -2.16
N LEU A 664 -16.03 -0.28 -2.85
CA LEU A 664 -15.13 0.80 -3.23
C LEU A 664 -14.92 1.78 -2.08
N ASP A 665 -13.67 2.14 -1.86
CA ASP A 665 -13.22 3.18 -0.94
C ASP A 665 -12.76 4.46 -1.68
N ILE A 666 -13.19 4.62 -2.93
CA ILE A 666 -12.88 5.70 -3.86
C ILE A 666 -14.12 6.20 -4.60
N GLY A 667 -14.01 7.37 -5.22
CA GLY A 667 -14.92 7.78 -6.29
C GLY A 667 -14.70 6.93 -7.54
N SER A 668 -15.78 6.49 -8.20
CA SER A 668 -15.69 5.58 -9.35
C SER A 668 -16.13 6.20 -10.68
N LEU A 669 -16.72 7.38 -10.63
CA LEU A 669 -17.33 8.05 -11.76
C LEU A 669 -16.31 8.98 -12.42
N PRO A 670 -16.23 9.03 -13.76
CA PRO A 670 -15.35 9.97 -14.43
C PRO A 670 -15.98 11.37 -14.39
N GLU A 671 -15.33 12.38 -13.82
CA GLU A 671 -15.94 13.71 -13.70
C GLU A 671 -15.12 14.84 -14.32
N GLY A 672 -15.79 15.72 -15.06
CA GLY A 672 -15.19 16.96 -15.54
C GLY A 672 -14.11 16.79 -16.63
N ASN A 673 -13.95 15.59 -17.18
CA ASN A 673 -12.96 15.30 -18.23
C ASN A 673 -13.28 16.05 -19.53
N TRP A 674 -12.26 16.28 -20.37
CA TRP A 674 -12.42 16.98 -21.63
C TRP A 674 -11.59 16.34 -22.75
N VAL A 675 -12.28 15.88 -23.79
CA VAL A 675 -11.65 15.30 -24.99
C VAL A 675 -11.88 16.24 -26.16
N HIS A 676 -10.83 16.73 -26.81
CA HIS A 676 -10.98 17.70 -27.91
C HIS A 676 -9.77 17.77 -28.85
N ASN A 677 -10.01 18.19 -30.08
CA ASN A 677 -8.97 18.44 -31.08
C ASN A 677 -8.07 17.23 -31.40
N ASN A 678 -8.52 16.01 -31.14
CA ASN A 678 -7.76 14.83 -31.52
C ASN A 678 -8.00 14.46 -32.99
N SER A 679 -7.04 13.74 -33.57
CA SER A 679 -7.12 13.20 -34.92
C SER A 679 -7.34 11.69 -34.86
N TYR A 680 -8.34 11.22 -35.62
CA TYR A 680 -8.72 9.81 -35.64
C TYR A 680 -8.67 9.26 -37.07
N GLU A 681 -8.14 8.06 -37.23
CA GLU A 681 -8.13 7.34 -38.50
C GLU A 681 -8.35 5.84 -38.30
N ASN A 682 -9.42 5.30 -38.88
CA ASN A 682 -9.68 3.85 -38.93
C ASN A 682 -9.65 3.18 -37.53
N ASN A 683 -10.32 3.76 -36.54
CA ASN A 683 -10.54 3.11 -35.25
C ASN A 683 -11.91 2.40 -35.22
N GLY A 684 -12.11 1.49 -34.26
CA GLY A 684 -13.42 0.89 -33.99
C GLY A 684 -13.97 -0.02 -35.11
N TYR A 685 -13.09 -0.60 -35.95
CA TYR A 685 -13.51 -1.42 -37.09
C TYR A 685 -13.72 -2.90 -36.75
N ASP A 686 -13.14 -3.41 -35.65
CA ASP A 686 -13.32 -4.78 -35.17
C ASP A 686 -13.11 -4.85 -33.66
N PRO A 687 -14.06 -4.32 -32.87
CA PRO A 687 -13.88 -4.14 -31.44
C PRO A 687 -13.77 -5.47 -30.70
N ASP A 688 -13.09 -5.45 -29.55
CA ASP A 688 -13.01 -6.59 -28.64
C ASP A 688 -14.40 -7.05 -28.18
N GLN A 689 -14.51 -8.32 -27.79
CA GLN A 689 -15.76 -8.92 -27.33
C GLN A 689 -16.35 -8.17 -26.13
N PHE A 690 -15.53 -7.70 -25.20
CA PHE A 690 -15.98 -6.90 -24.06
C PHE A 690 -16.74 -5.65 -24.52
N ILE A 691 -16.20 -4.91 -25.50
CA ILE A 691 -16.83 -3.71 -26.06
C ILE A 691 -18.10 -4.08 -26.84
N LYS A 692 -18.10 -5.22 -27.54
CA LYS A 692 -19.29 -5.75 -28.24
C LYS A 692 -20.42 -6.07 -27.24
N ASP A 693 -20.08 -6.61 -26.08
CA ASP A 693 -21.03 -7.03 -25.04
C ASP A 693 -21.71 -5.84 -24.34
N LEU A 694 -21.06 -4.66 -24.30
CA LEU A 694 -21.70 -3.40 -23.88
C LEU A 694 -22.88 -3.00 -24.78
N GLY A 695 -23.02 -3.59 -25.97
CA GLY A 695 -24.14 -3.32 -26.88
C GLY A 695 -24.11 -1.92 -27.50
N ILE A 696 -22.98 -1.22 -27.40
CA ILE A 696 -22.79 0.14 -27.88
C ILE A 696 -22.20 0.16 -29.30
N PRO A 697 -22.70 1.01 -30.22
CA PRO A 697 -22.03 1.29 -31.48
C PRO A 697 -20.58 1.75 -31.22
N VAL A 698 -19.62 1.11 -31.86
CA VAL A 698 -18.21 1.48 -31.74
C VAL A 698 -17.85 2.65 -32.65
N GLY A 699 -16.83 3.40 -32.23
CA GLY A 699 -16.38 4.59 -32.93
C GLY A 699 -15.02 5.05 -32.43
N ASP A 700 -14.65 6.26 -32.82
CA ASP A 700 -13.41 6.92 -32.43
C ASP A 700 -13.42 7.36 -30.96
N VAL A 701 -14.60 7.73 -30.43
CA VAL A 701 -14.80 8.20 -29.05
C VAL A 701 -15.91 7.41 -28.38
N LEU A 702 -15.61 6.76 -27.25
CA LEU A 702 -16.58 6.07 -26.41
C LEU A 702 -16.70 6.74 -25.04
N TRP A 703 -17.94 6.97 -24.61
CA TRP A 703 -18.29 7.35 -23.25
C TRP A 703 -19.45 6.47 -22.80
N ASP A 704 -19.39 5.93 -21.58
CA ASP A 704 -20.45 5.09 -21.03
C ASP A 704 -21.66 5.90 -20.51
N GLY A 705 -21.62 7.23 -20.63
CA GLY A 705 -22.70 8.11 -20.17
C GLY A 705 -22.70 8.37 -18.66
N THR A 706 -21.71 7.85 -17.93
CA THR A 706 -21.60 8.01 -16.48
C THR A 706 -20.81 9.26 -16.09
N GLY A 707 -20.93 9.64 -14.81
CA GLY A 707 -20.28 10.80 -14.23
C GLY A 707 -20.84 12.14 -14.70
N SER A 708 -20.26 13.22 -14.19
CA SER A 708 -20.79 14.57 -14.36
C SER A 708 -19.77 15.50 -15.02
N GLY A 709 -20.25 16.45 -15.83
CA GLY A 709 -19.40 17.52 -16.39
C GLY A 709 -18.37 17.08 -17.43
N ASN A 710 -18.38 15.82 -17.91
CA ASN A 710 -17.55 15.38 -19.03
C ASN A 710 -17.91 16.15 -20.33
N ARG A 711 -16.90 16.47 -21.14
CA ARG A 711 -17.02 17.31 -22.33
C ARG A 711 -16.25 16.69 -23.49
N PHE A 712 -16.82 16.80 -24.68
CA PHE A 712 -16.24 16.27 -25.91
C PHE A 712 -16.48 17.24 -27.05
N ASP A 713 -15.41 17.78 -27.63
CA ASP A 713 -15.46 18.71 -28.77
C ASP A 713 -14.77 18.06 -29.99
N GLU A 714 -15.32 16.91 -30.42
CA GLU A 714 -14.75 16.02 -31.44
C GLU A 714 -15.62 15.94 -32.70
N SER A 715 -15.69 17.04 -33.45
CA SER A 715 -16.65 17.19 -34.56
C SER A 715 -16.47 16.24 -35.75
N ALA A 716 -15.28 15.64 -35.90
CA ALA A 716 -14.95 14.72 -36.99
C ALA A 716 -14.98 13.24 -36.57
N ALA A 717 -15.17 12.96 -35.28
CA ALA A 717 -15.14 11.61 -34.73
C ALA A 717 -16.48 10.88 -34.91
N THR A 718 -16.41 9.57 -35.08
CA THR A 718 -17.55 8.69 -34.80
C THR A 718 -17.66 8.48 -33.29
N THR A 719 -18.84 8.67 -32.72
CA THR A 719 -18.98 8.72 -31.25
C THR A 719 -20.09 7.82 -30.72
N PHE A 720 -19.86 7.31 -29.52
CA PHE A 720 -20.92 6.81 -28.65
C PHE A 720 -20.88 7.52 -27.29
N PRO A 721 -22.02 8.06 -26.81
CA PRO A 721 -23.28 8.23 -27.54
C PRO A 721 -23.14 9.10 -28.81
N PRO A 722 -24.09 9.02 -29.76
CA PRO A 722 -24.04 9.80 -31.00
C PRO A 722 -24.08 11.32 -30.82
N LEU A 723 -24.47 11.78 -29.63
CA LEU A 723 -24.45 13.18 -29.24
C LEU A 723 -23.64 13.30 -27.95
N LEU A 724 -22.49 13.95 -27.99
CA LEU A 724 -21.69 14.18 -26.78
C LEU A 724 -21.89 15.62 -26.27
N PRO A 725 -21.90 15.83 -24.94
CA PRO A 725 -21.93 17.18 -24.36
C PRO A 725 -20.64 17.91 -24.72
N SER A 726 -20.76 19.13 -25.24
CA SER A 726 -19.62 19.97 -25.63
C SER A 726 -19.33 21.04 -24.57
N ASN A 727 -18.11 21.60 -24.56
CA ASN A 727 -17.74 22.67 -23.64
C ASN A 727 -18.59 23.95 -23.79
N ASN A 728 -19.24 24.14 -24.94
CA ASN A 728 -20.12 25.29 -25.18
C ASN A 728 -21.56 25.08 -24.67
N TRP A 729 -21.92 23.88 -24.21
CA TRP A 729 -23.26 23.62 -23.70
C TRP A 729 -23.47 24.30 -22.34
N PRO A 730 -24.61 24.96 -22.10
CA PRO A 730 -24.94 25.46 -20.77
C PRO A 730 -24.99 24.31 -19.76
N ALA A 731 -24.51 24.53 -18.53
CA ALA A 731 -24.51 23.51 -17.48
C ALA A 731 -25.89 22.85 -17.24
N PHE A 732 -26.98 23.61 -17.43
CA PHE A 732 -28.34 23.08 -17.38
C PHE A 732 -28.62 22.02 -18.45
N ALA A 733 -28.15 22.25 -19.69
CA ALA A 733 -28.34 21.32 -20.80
C ALA A 733 -27.49 20.07 -20.64
N GLN A 734 -26.25 20.21 -20.16
CA GLN A 734 -25.38 19.07 -19.83
C GLN A 734 -26.03 18.16 -18.77
N ARG A 735 -26.52 18.73 -17.67
CA ARG A 735 -27.25 17.97 -16.63
C ARG A 735 -28.50 17.31 -17.17
N ALA A 736 -29.33 18.04 -17.93
CA ALA A 736 -30.54 17.48 -18.50
C ALA A 736 -30.24 16.29 -19.41
N TYR A 737 -29.23 16.43 -20.27
CA TYR A 737 -28.77 15.39 -21.17
C TYR A 737 -28.27 14.17 -20.40
N GLY A 738 -27.33 14.35 -19.47
CA GLY A 738 -26.74 13.23 -18.74
C GLY A 738 -27.75 12.49 -17.85
N ASN A 739 -28.68 13.20 -17.19
CA ASN A 739 -29.77 12.56 -16.44
C ASN A 739 -30.72 11.76 -17.33
N ILE A 740 -31.05 12.27 -18.53
CA ILE A 740 -31.88 11.54 -19.50
C ILE A 740 -31.13 10.32 -20.04
N LEU A 741 -29.85 10.49 -20.39
CA LEU A 741 -29.01 9.41 -20.91
C LEU A 741 -28.84 8.30 -19.88
N GLY A 742 -28.46 8.63 -18.64
CA GLY A 742 -28.34 7.64 -17.56
C GLY A 742 -29.64 6.89 -17.30
N TRP A 743 -30.78 7.59 -17.33
CA TRP A 743 -32.08 6.92 -17.24
C TRP A 743 -32.33 5.99 -18.42
N LEU A 744 -32.03 6.41 -19.65
CA LEU A 744 -32.20 5.57 -20.84
C LEU A 744 -31.31 4.33 -20.80
N LEU A 745 -30.04 4.47 -20.44
CA LEU A 745 -29.09 3.37 -20.32
C LEU A 745 -29.57 2.37 -19.25
N SER A 746 -30.10 2.84 -18.12
CA SER A 746 -30.66 1.97 -17.07
C SER A 746 -31.85 1.12 -17.50
N LEU A 747 -32.51 1.44 -18.63
CA LEU A 747 -33.62 0.65 -19.18
C LEU A 747 -33.16 -0.49 -20.08
N VAL A 748 -31.94 -0.45 -20.61
CA VAL A 748 -31.44 -1.41 -21.59
C VAL A 748 -30.71 -2.58 -20.93
N GLY A 749 -30.46 -2.48 -19.61
CA GLY A 749 -29.70 -3.47 -18.85
C GLY A 749 -28.23 -3.23 -19.06
#